data_AF-A0A1E7LBZ6-F1
#
_entry.id   AF-A0A1E7LBZ6-F1
#
_cell.length_a   1.000
_cell.length_b   1.000
_cell.length_c   1.000
_cell.angle_alpha   90.00
_cell.angle_beta   90.00
_cell.angle_gamma   90.00
#
_symmetry.space_group_name_H-M   'P 1'
#
loop_
_entity.id
_entity.type
_entity.pdbx_description
1 polymer ?
#
loop_
_entity_poly.entity_id
_entity_poly.type
_entity_poly.pdbx_seq_one_letter_code
_entity_poly.pdbx_strand_id
1 'polypeptide(L)'
;MAKADRNTRLRSRITGENNNQARQWLREHGLTHGAVPDAEDPQQQVLEAALLIALARCTDPLAGLETPDTLFGIAKATPSAKFLTLWPAAGVEAEVLARLLPSRAPDGDIRGVPGLGWAAVGRYLHLSVPGHAGRVLVGATARDAGTRDIDAAHELVAEAGLEWLADQATTPQEEAAWRNQIADLESAAPAWSRALRRPRLALAQRAEMARQAPSMDLLADDEDALQPRPHGPAAYRAPRVVHVRSHRGGNGSTVVSMQLACGLAGTGARVALVTDDAVVRQEAPGAPLGEDWHTVDLPSGSGQLQVASAGMLGDDMDQRAAEALQRGDLVILDLGRWRTRGLPKADLTLAVGRHVHWDWTSTDVIDRRPVHVQTYDRLDELFTADRGRPPAAGELEALLAALDSEFLAFALGRLYDADHGEEAAEDGADFYDPQDAEDVEEWWARFNRPRLNPEDILPAEDAAPLAQWRRELLEAIDAEGHRRYPGVWEEAREIWPEHNRRRNLQRLGTDGQALDDLVQRLDSFLARLPELDENPKPVSADECRAWCQGRVFRWLDERFAAHLKHDAGHLPRSDADRLLSLLDARFLPDIPSEVLDREPAEDWWWDVAGAARWLDTFGPDPFGPDGDDDLPEERVRFLSAVDAEGLRRHPGTWPQVRECWAGHHAELTAKGRRPFEPAPEQLPALRRAFTTRLHDAGAAASVPDWETVAQRWVAQERTDAERVEEFADLLEHHHRPADADHVAAALERDLHVLRLNADAAAAIVVNLFRADSATQSADAVSEALASRGIAGVCTVPQRRLLEPRAGGFGPASWSDRRVRDVQHDLATLALRALKTGTGTE
;
A
#
# COMPACT_ATOMS: atom_id res chain seq x y z
N MET A 1 27.49 -24.42 24.32
CA MET A 1 28.13 -23.20 23.72
C MET A 1 29.53 -23.44 23.14
N ALA A 2 30.44 -24.21 23.76
CA ALA A 2 31.83 -24.38 23.27
C ALA A 2 31.99 -24.94 21.83
N LYS A 3 31.06 -25.80 21.38
CA LYS A 3 31.09 -26.41 20.03
C LYS A 3 30.72 -25.42 18.91
N ALA A 4 29.85 -24.44 19.18
CA ALA A 4 29.45 -23.42 18.21
C ALA A 4 30.57 -22.41 17.95
N ASP A 5 31.36 -22.07 18.97
CA ASP A 5 32.54 -21.22 18.84
C ASP A 5 33.66 -21.94 18.03
N ARG A 6 33.87 -23.25 18.25
CA ARG A 6 34.79 -24.05 17.42
C ARG A 6 34.41 -24.05 15.94
N ASN A 7 33.14 -24.30 15.61
CA ASN A 7 32.69 -24.37 14.20
C ASN A 7 32.71 -23.00 13.51
N THR A 8 32.42 -21.93 14.25
CA THR A 8 32.54 -20.55 13.74
C THR A 8 33.98 -20.25 13.33
N ARG A 9 34.96 -20.60 14.19
CA ARG A 9 36.39 -20.43 13.90
C ARG A 9 36.83 -21.30 12.72
N LEU A 10 36.34 -22.54 12.64
CA LEU A 10 36.65 -23.45 11.53
C LEU A 10 36.15 -22.89 10.19
N ARG A 11 34.88 -22.50 10.10
CA ARG A 11 34.30 -21.92 8.89
C ARG A 11 35.08 -20.67 8.47
N SER A 12 35.26 -19.72 9.39
CA SER A 12 36.00 -18.47 9.15
C SER A 12 37.42 -18.73 8.60
N ARG A 13 38.13 -19.74 9.13
CA ARG A 13 39.47 -20.13 8.66
C ARG A 13 39.48 -20.66 7.23
N ILE A 14 38.40 -21.31 6.79
CA ILE A 14 38.33 -22.02 5.50
C ILE A 14 37.71 -21.15 4.40
N THR A 15 36.67 -20.40 4.74
CA THR A 15 35.92 -19.58 3.80
C THR A 15 36.50 -18.19 3.63
N GLY A 16 37.30 -17.71 4.60
CA GLY A 16 37.78 -16.33 4.66
C GLY A 16 36.75 -15.33 5.21
N GLU A 17 35.57 -15.80 5.64
CA GLU A 17 34.57 -14.97 6.32
C GLU A 17 35.10 -14.47 7.66
N ASN A 18 34.66 -13.29 8.10
CA ASN A 18 34.96 -12.85 9.46
C ASN A 18 34.16 -13.69 10.48
N ASN A 19 34.59 -13.67 11.75
CA ASN A 19 33.98 -14.49 12.80
C ASN A 19 32.49 -14.21 12.98
N ASN A 20 32.06 -12.95 12.88
CA ASN A 20 30.65 -12.57 13.01
C ASN A 20 29.80 -13.12 11.86
N GLN A 21 30.29 -13.05 10.62
CA GLN A 21 29.62 -13.60 9.44
C GLN A 21 29.49 -15.13 9.53
N ALA A 22 30.58 -15.82 9.88
CA ALA A 22 30.56 -17.27 10.09
C ALA A 22 29.59 -17.66 11.23
N ARG A 23 29.56 -16.89 12.32
CA ARG A 23 28.68 -17.13 13.47
C ARG A 23 27.22 -16.88 13.13
N GLN A 24 26.94 -15.87 12.32
CA GLN A 24 25.60 -15.55 11.85
C GLN A 24 25.09 -16.67 10.94
N TRP A 25 25.88 -17.07 9.94
CA TRP A 25 25.51 -18.14 9.03
C TRP A 25 25.19 -19.45 9.77
N LEU A 26 26.05 -19.85 10.72
CA LEU A 26 25.84 -21.07 11.53
C LEU A 26 24.61 -20.99 12.44
N ARG A 27 24.20 -19.79 12.85
CA ARG A 27 22.95 -19.59 13.61
C ARG A 27 21.72 -19.74 12.72
N GLU A 28 21.79 -19.20 11.51
CA GLU A 28 20.67 -19.23 10.54
C GLU A 28 20.45 -20.62 9.95
N HIS A 29 21.52 -21.39 9.68
CA HIS A 29 21.44 -22.66 8.95
C HIS A 29 21.63 -23.90 9.84
N GLY A 30 22.13 -23.73 11.07
CA GLY A 30 22.39 -24.83 12.00
C GLY A 30 23.59 -25.71 11.61
N LEU A 31 23.97 -26.63 12.51
CA LEU A 31 25.17 -27.48 12.37
C LEU A 31 24.96 -28.73 11.51
N THR A 32 23.77 -28.92 10.94
CA THR A 32 23.40 -30.06 10.09
C THR A 32 23.86 -29.90 8.65
N HIS A 33 24.02 -28.67 8.17
CA HIS A 33 24.41 -28.34 6.80
C HIS A 33 25.94 -28.31 6.57
N GLY A 34 26.73 -28.77 7.53
CA GLY A 34 28.20 -28.66 7.47
C GLY A 34 28.69 -27.23 7.68
N ALA A 35 29.91 -27.06 8.17
CA ALA A 35 30.50 -25.74 8.31
C ALA A 35 30.77 -25.08 6.95
N VAL A 36 31.05 -25.87 5.91
CA VAL A 36 31.34 -25.43 4.54
C VAL A 36 30.84 -26.51 3.55
N PRO A 37 29.52 -26.58 3.28
CA PRO A 37 28.96 -27.64 2.45
C PRO A 37 29.47 -27.54 1.01
N ASP A 38 29.70 -28.71 0.40
CA ASP A 38 29.90 -28.82 -1.04
C ASP A 38 28.58 -28.62 -1.80
N ALA A 39 28.65 -28.27 -3.08
CA ALA A 39 27.46 -28.27 -3.93
C ALA A 39 26.97 -29.70 -4.14
N GLU A 40 25.67 -29.95 -3.96
CA GLU A 40 25.07 -31.28 -4.25
C GLU A 40 24.68 -31.40 -5.73
N ASP A 41 24.26 -30.29 -6.35
CA ASP A 41 23.84 -30.25 -7.75
C ASP A 41 25.06 -30.25 -8.70
N PRO A 42 25.18 -31.25 -9.61
CA PRO A 42 26.23 -31.28 -10.62
C PRO A 42 26.25 -30.03 -11.51
N GLN A 43 25.11 -29.43 -11.84
CA GLN A 43 25.07 -28.21 -12.65
C GLN A 43 25.70 -27.02 -11.90
N GLN A 44 25.40 -26.89 -10.61
CA GLN A 44 26.07 -25.91 -9.75
C GLN A 44 27.58 -26.16 -9.64
N GLN A 45 28.01 -27.42 -9.46
CA GLN A 45 29.43 -27.78 -9.42
C GLN A 45 30.16 -27.39 -10.70
N VAL A 46 29.55 -27.64 -11.86
CA VAL A 46 30.11 -27.31 -13.18
C VAL A 46 30.25 -25.80 -13.37
N LEU A 47 29.24 -25.01 -12.98
CA LEU A 47 29.35 -23.54 -13.06
C LEU A 47 30.46 -23.02 -12.13
N GLU A 48 30.48 -23.46 -10.87
CA GLU A 48 31.53 -23.06 -9.92
C GLU A 48 32.93 -23.47 -10.39
N ALA A 49 33.05 -24.65 -11.02
CA ALA A 49 34.28 -25.12 -11.62
C ALA A 49 34.73 -24.22 -12.78
N ALA A 50 33.81 -23.88 -13.69
CA ALA A 50 34.10 -23.01 -14.82
C ALA A 50 34.57 -21.63 -14.37
N LEU A 51 33.92 -21.05 -13.34
CA LEU A 51 34.32 -19.75 -12.77
C LEU A 51 35.74 -19.80 -12.18
N LEU A 52 36.04 -20.80 -11.36
CA LEU A 52 37.38 -20.90 -10.76
C LEU A 52 38.47 -21.20 -11.80
N ILE A 53 38.16 -21.97 -12.84
CA ILE A 53 39.10 -22.25 -13.94
C ILE A 53 39.35 -21.00 -14.78
N ALA A 54 38.32 -20.21 -15.07
CA ALA A 54 38.49 -18.94 -15.78
C ALA A 54 39.45 -18.01 -15.03
N LEU A 55 39.37 -17.98 -13.70
CA LEU A 55 40.30 -17.23 -12.85
C LEU A 55 41.70 -17.86 -12.78
N ALA A 56 41.80 -19.19 -12.66
CA ALA A 56 43.06 -19.90 -12.46
C ALA A 56 43.90 -20.06 -13.73
N ARG A 57 43.24 -20.13 -14.89
CA ARG A 57 43.85 -20.39 -16.21
C ARG A 57 43.66 -19.21 -17.16
N CYS A 58 43.54 -18.01 -16.60
CA CYS A 58 43.50 -16.80 -17.39
C CYS A 58 44.74 -16.74 -18.31
N THR A 59 44.51 -16.48 -19.58
CA THR A 59 45.54 -16.40 -20.63
C THR A 59 45.75 -14.93 -20.99
N ASP A 60 46.95 -14.55 -21.43
CA ASP A 60 47.22 -13.20 -21.92
C ASP A 60 46.18 -12.79 -22.97
N PRO A 61 45.65 -11.55 -22.92
CA PRO A 61 46.28 -10.34 -22.37
C PRO A 61 45.89 -9.95 -20.93
N LEU A 62 44.93 -10.62 -20.29
CA LEU A 62 44.47 -10.22 -18.95
C LEU A 62 45.37 -10.72 -17.81
N ALA A 63 46.26 -11.70 -18.04
CA ALA A 63 47.19 -12.30 -17.06
C ALA A 63 46.56 -12.72 -15.70
N GLY A 64 47.31 -13.50 -14.91
CA GLY A 64 46.85 -13.96 -13.59
C GLY A 64 46.69 -12.81 -12.59
N LEU A 65 45.60 -12.82 -11.81
CA LEU A 65 45.37 -11.83 -10.74
C LEU A 65 46.10 -12.26 -9.44
N GLU A 66 47.27 -11.68 -9.20
CA GLU A 66 48.10 -11.97 -8.02
C GLU A 66 47.86 -11.01 -6.86
N THR A 67 46.72 -11.14 -6.19
CA THR A 67 46.47 -10.45 -4.92
C THR A 67 46.94 -11.30 -3.73
N PRO A 68 47.73 -10.75 -2.78
CA PRO A 68 48.17 -11.48 -1.58
C PRO A 68 46.98 -12.03 -0.80
N ASP A 69 47.11 -13.22 -0.21
CA ASP A 69 46.11 -13.85 0.66
C ASP A 69 44.71 -14.07 0.04
N THR A 70 44.60 -14.09 -1.28
CA THR A 70 43.35 -14.34 -2.03
C THR A 70 43.50 -15.46 -3.06
N LEU A 71 42.42 -16.20 -3.29
CA LEU A 71 42.36 -17.21 -4.34
C LEU A 71 41.97 -16.52 -5.66
N PHE A 72 42.96 -16.10 -6.46
CA PHE A 72 42.77 -15.42 -7.75
C PHE A 72 41.83 -14.21 -7.66
N GLY A 73 42.05 -13.32 -6.67
CA GLY A 73 41.20 -12.15 -6.42
C GLY A 73 40.05 -12.40 -5.44
N ILE A 74 39.67 -13.66 -5.19
CA ILE A 74 38.59 -13.97 -4.24
C ILE A 74 39.12 -13.96 -2.80
N ALA A 75 38.67 -12.98 -2.01
CA ALA A 75 39.07 -12.82 -0.61
C ALA A 75 38.34 -13.80 0.32
N LYS A 76 37.08 -14.07 0.02
CA LYS A 76 36.25 -15.03 0.75
C LYS A 76 35.08 -15.54 -0.10
N ALA A 77 34.51 -16.65 0.34
CA ALA A 77 33.29 -17.21 -0.23
C ALA A 77 32.28 -17.50 0.88
N THR A 78 30.99 -17.34 0.63
CA THR A 78 29.92 -17.73 1.54
C THR A 78 29.12 -18.85 0.90
N PRO A 79 29.53 -20.12 1.07
CA PRO A 79 28.82 -21.25 0.50
C PRO A 79 27.56 -21.60 1.29
N SER A 80 26.51 -21.94 0.55
CA SER A 80 25.31 -22.64 1.00
C SER A 80 25.11 -23.91 0.17
N ALA A 81 24.17 -24.78 0.54
CA ALA A 81 23.86 -25.98 -0.25
C ALA A 81 23.39 -25.66 -1.68
N LYS A 82 22.71 -24.52 -1.89
CA LYS A 82 22.02 -24.19 -3.16
C LYS A 82 22.73 -23.12 -4.00
N PHE A 83 23.47 -22.21 -3.38
CA PHE A 83 24.13 -21.11 -4.09
C PHE A 83 25.40 -20.67 -3.38
N LEU A 84 26.30 -20.06 -4.15
CA LEU A 84 27.59 -19.54 -3.68
C LEU A 84 27.62 -18.03 -3.82
N THR A 85 28.06 -17.32 -2.78
CA THR A 85 28.41 -15.89 -2.88
C THR A 85 29.92 -15.71 -2.83
N LEU A 86 30.49 -15.11 -3.86
CA LEU A 86 31.89 -14.75 -3.96
C LEU A 86 32.11 -13.30 -3.55
N TRP A 87 33.19 -13.06 -2.83
CA TRP A 87 33.59 -11.73 -2.42
C TRP A 87 35.02 -11.48 -2.93
N PRO A 88 35.17 -10.71 -4.02
CA PRO A 88 36.46 -10.20 -4.44
C PRO A 88 37.15 -9.43 -3.32
N ALA A 89 38.47 -9.33 -3.38
CA ALA A 89 39.21 -8.39 -2.55
C ALA A 89 38.84 -6.95 -2.95
N ALA A 90 38.89 -6.03 -1.98
CA ALA A 90 38.54 -4.64 -2.21
C ALA A 90 39.50 -4.03 -3.25
N GLY A 91 38.91 -3.39 -4.27
CA GLY A 91 39.64 -2.73 -5.35
C GLY A 91 40.10 -3.64 -6.47
N VAL A 92 39.64 -4.90 -6.53
CA VAL A 92 39.88 -5.83 -7.66
C VAL A 92 38.59 -6.45 -8.21
N GLU A 93 37.44 -5.86 -7.89
CA GLU A 93 36.12 -6.33 -8.30
C GLU A 93 36.02 -6.39 -9.83
N ALA A 94 36.41 -5.31 -10.52
CA ALA A 94 36.38 -5.20 -11.98
C ALA A 94 37.32 -6.22 -12.66
N GLU A 95 38.51 -6.42 -12.11
CA GLU A 95 39.51 -7.38 -12.60
C GLU A 95 39.02 -8.82 -12.50
N VAL A 96 38.31 -9.16 -11.42
CA VAL A 96 37.67 -10.47 -11.28
C VAL A 96 36.56 -10.63 -12.32
N LEU A 97 35.70 -9.62 -12.50
CA LEU A 97 34.60 -9.67 -13.46
C LEU A 97 35.11 -9.78 -14.91
N ALA A 98 36.15 -9.03 -15.28
CA ALA A 98 36.78 -9.07 -16.60
C ALA A 98 37.32 -10.47 -16.98
N ARG A 99 37.67 -11.29 -15.97
CA ARG A 99 38.16 -12.67 -16.17
C ARG A 99 37.06 -13.71 -16.13
N LEU A 100 35.93 -13.43 -15.49
CA LEU A 100 34.80 -14.35 -15.39
C LEU A 100 33.86 -14.21 -16.59
N LEU A 101 33.54 -12.98 -16.99
CA LEU A 101 32.57 -12.68 -18.04
C LEU A 101 33.15 -12.95 -19.44
N PRO A 102 32.31 -13.37 -20.41
CA PRO A 102 32.80 -13.82 -21.70
C PRO A 102 33.33 -12.66 -22.55
N SER A 103 34.47 -12.89 -23.18
CA SER A 103 35.05 -12.00 -24.18
C SER A 103 35.66 -12.79 -25.34
N ARG A 104 35.76 -12.18 -26.53
CA ARG A 104 36.30 -12.82 -27.74
C ARG A 104 37.67 -12.24 -28.08
N ALA A 105 38.64 -13.13 -28.26
CA ALA A 105 39.97 -12.78 -28.73
C ALA A 105 40.01 -12.64 -30.27
N PRO A 106 41.01 -11.96 -30.85
CA PRO A 106 41.10 -11.76 -32.31
C PRO A 106 41.20 -13.06 -33.14
N ASP A 107 41.66 -14.15 -32.54
CA ASP A 107 41.70 -15.49 -33.12
C ASP A 107 40.34 -16.21 -33.11
N GLY A 108 39.33 -15.61 -32.49
CA GLY A 108 37.98 -16.14 -32.35
C GLY A 108 37.76 -16.98 -31.09
N ASP A 109 38.78 -17.17 -30.25
CA ASP A 109 38.67 -17.91 -29.00
C ASP A 109 37.87 -17.11 -27.95
N ILE A 110 36.99 -17.78 -27.23
CA ILE A 110 36.24 -17.18 -26.11
C ILE A 110 37.06 -17.32 -24.83
N ARG A 111 37.32 -16.19 -24.17
CA ARG A 111 37.94 -16.08 -22.85
C ARG A 111 36.83 -15.88 -21.79
N GLY A 112 37.11 -16.26 -20.54
CA GLY A 112 36.11 -16.27 -19.47
C GLY A 112 35.21 -17.50 -19.52
N VAL A 113 34.01 -17.41 -18.93
CA VAL A 113 33.00 -18.47 -18.99
C VAL A 113 32.04 -18.19 -20.15
N PRO A 114 32.02 -19.02 -21.22
CA PRO A 114 31.17 -18.81 -22.39
C PRO A 114 29.68 -18.74 -22.01
N GLY A 115 28.97 -17.75 -22.56
CA GLY A 115 27.54 -17.54 -22.29
C GLY A 115 27.20 -17.10 -20.87
N LEU A 116 28.18 -16.77 -20.01
CA LEU A 116 27.92 -16.27 -18.67
C LEU A 116 27.34 -14.85 -18.73
N GLY A 117 26.05 -14.73 -18.42
CA GLY A 117 25.37 -13.46 -18.27
C GLY A 117 25.43 -12.94 -16.83
N TRP A 118 25.14 -11.65 -16.67
CA TRP A 118 25.04 -10.99 -15.37
C TRP A 118 23.72 -10.22 -15.24
N ALA A 119 23.24 -10.08 -14.00
CA ALA A 119 22.13 -9.21 -13.65
C ALA A 119 22.36 -8.56 -12.29
N ALA A 120 22.08 -7.26 -12.15
CA ALA A 120 22.16 -6.57 -10.87
C ALA A 120 21.00 -6.99 -9.93
N VAL A 121 21.34 -7.43 -8.72
CA VAL A 121 20.37 -7.83 -7.68
C VAL A 121 20.76 -7.16 -6.35
N GLY A 122 20.24 -5.95 -6.15
CA GLY A 122 20.58 -5.12 -5.00
C GLY A 122 22.07 -4.78 -4.97
N ARG A 123 22.79 -5.25 -3.95
CA ARG A 123 24.24 -5.00 -3.81
C ARG A 123 25.14 -6.07 -4.43
N TYR A 124 24.59 -6.94 -5.27
CA TYR A 124 25.29 -8.08 -5.84
C TYR A 124 25.06 -8.18 -7.34
N LEU A 125 25.99 -8.86 -8.02
CA LEU A 125 25.80 -9.33 -9.39
C LEU A 125 25.43 -10.81 -9.37
N HIS A 126 24.33 -11.15 -10.01
CA HIS A 126 23.91 -12.52 -10.23
C HIS A 126 24.50 -13.03 -11.54
N LEU A 127 25.31 -14.08 -11.48
CA LEU A 127 25.99 -14.70 -12.62
C LEU A 127 25.36 -16.05 -12.95
N SER A 128 24.97 -16.24 -14.21
CA SER A 128 24.31 -17.46 -14.69
C SER A 128 24.47 -17.62 -16.20
N VAL A 129 24.52 -18.87 -16.68
CA VAL A 129 24.49 -19.20 -18.12
C VAL A 129 23.03 -19.50 -18.53
N PRO A 130 22.49 -18.92 -19.60
CA PRO A 130 21.15 -19.23 -20.09
C PRO A 130 20.95 -20.74 -20.31
N GLY A 131 19.83 -21.28 -19.83
CA GLY A 131 19.53 -22.72 -19.93
C GLY A 131 20.29 -23.62 -18.94
N HIS A 132 21.12 -23.07 -18.06
CA HIS A 132 21.82 -23.80 -17.00
C HIS A 132 21.26 -23.42 -15.62
N ALA A 133 20.98 -24.40 -14.74
CA ALA A 133 20.32 -24.11 -13.46
C ALA A 133 21.25 -23.50 -12.39
N GLY A 134 22.57 -23.64 -12.56
CA GLY A 134 23.58 -23.13 -11.63
C GLY A 134 23.62 -21.61 -11.55
N ARG A 135 23.85 -21.08 -10.34
CA ARG A 135 23.85 -19.62 -10.05
C ARG A 135 24.93 -19.24 -9.02
N VAL A 136 25.60 -18.11 -9.24
CA VAL A 136 26.58 -17.56 -8.30
C VAL A 136 26.34 -16.05 -8.12
N LEU A 137 26.45 -15.57 -6.88
CA LEU A 137 26.42 -14.15 -6.57
C LEU A 137 27.85 -13.61 -6.40
N VAL A 138 28.11 -12.39 -6.87
CA VAL A 138 29.38 -11.69 -6.65
C VAL A 138 29.12 -10.36 -5.95
N GLY A 139 29.85 -10.10 -4.86
CA GLY A 139 29.84 -8.82 -4.17
C GLY A 139 30.65 -7.77 -4.93
N ALA A 140 30.01 -7.08 -5.86
CA ALA A 140 30.55 -5.93 -6.60
C ALA A 140 29.55 -4.75 -6.51
N THR A 141 30.01 -3.52 -6.67
CA THR A 141 29.17 -2.33 -6.58
C THR A 141 28.23 -2.20 -7.77
N ALA A 142 27.00 -2.69 -7.58
CA ALA A 142 25.85 -2.51 -8.45
C ALA A 142 24.78 -1.61 -7.79
N ARG A 143 25.18 -0.51 -7.13
CA ARG A 143 24.21 0.44 -6.54
C ARG A 143 23.35 1.05 -7.66
N ASP A 144 22.11 1.40 -7.33
CA ASP A 144 20.97 1.80 -8.19
C ASP A 144 21.20 2.92 -9.24
N ALA A 145 22.44 3.35 -9.51
CA ALA A 145 22.80 4.26 -10.59
C ALA A 145 24.21 4.04 -11.19
N GLY A 146 24.93 2.94 -10.88
CA GLY A 146 26.27 2.74 -11.45
C GLY A 146 26.67 1.27 -11.55
N THR A 147 26.71 0.75 -12.77
CA THR A 147 27.38 -0.50 -13.18
C THR A 147 28.91 -0.37 -13.13
N ARG A 148 29.45 0.37 -12.16
CA ARG A 148 30.83 0.87 -12.17
C ARG A 148 31.87 -0.23 -12.35
N ASP A 149 31.71 -1.35 -11.64
CA ASP A 149 32.67 -2.47 -11.74
C ASP A 149 32.49 -3.28 -13.04
N ILE A 150 31.30 -3.27 -13.63
CA ILE A 150 31.04 -3.85 -14.97
C ILE A 150 31.63 -2.95 -16.05
N ASP A 151 31.41 -1.64 -15.97
CA ASP A 151 31.94 -0.66 -16.92
C ASP A 151 33.48 -0.69 -16.89
N ALA A 152 34.08 -0.71 -15.69
CA ALA A 152 35.52 -0.87 -15.52
C ALA A 152 36.04 -2.23 -16.02
N ALA A 153 35.28 -3.33 -15.83
CA ALA A 153 35.64 -4.63 -16.39
C ALA A 153 35.60 -4.62 -17.93
N HIS A 154 34.62 -3.94 -18.52
CA HIS A 154 34.51 -3.75 -19.96
C HIS A 154 35.69 -2.92 -20.50
N GLU A 155 36.06 -1.83 -19.83
CA GLU A 155 37.26 -1.05 -20.16
C GLU A 155 38.53 -1.91 -20.13
N LEU A 156 38.73 -2.72 -19.09
CA LEU A 156 39.87 -3.63 -18.99
C LEU A 156 39.92 -4.67 -20.12
N VAL A 157 38.76 -5.22 -20.52
CA VAL A 157 38.65 -6.15 -21.66
C VAL A 157 38.99 -5.45 -22.97
N ALA A 158 38.49 -4.22 -23.18
CA ALA A 158 38.76 -3.44 -24.38
C ALA A 158 40.24 -3.04 -24.48
N GLU A 159 40.87 -2.62 -23.38
CA GLU A 159 42.31 -2.31 -23.31
C GLU A 159 43.20 -3.52 -23.62
N ALA A 160 42.72 -4.71 -23.26
CA ALA A 160 43.36 -5.98 -23.57
C ALA A 160 43.20 -6.37 -25.06
N GLY A 161 42.42 -5.63 -25.85
CA GLY A 161 42.17 -5.93 -27.27
C GLY A 161 41.19 -7.08 -27.48
N LEU A 162 40.32 -7.34 -26.50
CA LEU A 162 39.28 -8.36 -26.54
C LEU A 162 37.91 -7.70 -26.78
N GLU A 163 37.01 -8.41 -27.46
CA GLU A 163 35.63 -7.98 -27.66
C GLU A 163 34.76 -8.46 -26.48
N TRP A 164 34.02 -7.54 -25.86
CA TRP A 164 33.11 -7.87 -24.77
C TRP A 164 31.83 -8.56 -25.26
N LEU A 165 31.52 -9.74 -24.70
CA LEU A 165 30.33 -10.52 -25.07
C LEU A 165 29.24 -10.53 -24.00
N ALA A 166 29.54 -10.10 -22.76
CA ALA A 166 28.65 -10.33 -21.61
C ALA A 166 27.29 -9.63 -21.69
N ASP A 167 27.17 -8.56 -22.49
CA ASP A 167 25.91 -7.82 -22.71
C ASP A 167 25.22 -8.19 -24.03
N GLN A 168 25.78 -9.15 -24.78
CA GLN A 168 25.25 -9.62 -26.05
C GLN A 168 24.39 -10.88 -25.83
N ALA A 169 23.43 -11.10 -26.73
CA ALA A 169 22.70 -12.37 -26.74
C ALA A 169 23.68 -13.51 -27.05
N THR A 170 23.59 -14.61 -26.29
CA THR A 170 24.49 -15.75 -26.43
C THR A 170 24.46 -16.30 -27.85
N THR A 171 25.63 -16.42 -28.47
CA THR A 171 25.77 -16.91 -29.84
C THR A 171 25.83 -18.45 -29.89
N PRO A 172 25.48 -19.10 -31.02
CA PRO A 172 25.65 -20.56 -31.18
C PRO A 172 27.10 -21.04 -30.98
N GLN A 173 28.07 -20.16 -31.22
CA GLN A 173 29.49 -20.43 -30.96
C GLN A 173 29.79 -20.47 -29.45
N GLU A 174 29.22 -19.55 -28.66
CA GLU A 174 29.32 -19.59 -27.18
C GLU A 174 28.59 -20.79 -26.59
N GLU A 175 27.42 -21.14 -27.11
CA GLU A 175 26.70 -22.35 -26.69
C GLU A 175 27.51 -23.63 -26.97
N ALA A 176 28.20 -23.68 -28.12
CA ALA A 176 29.08 -24.79 -28.45
C ALA A 176 30.33 -24.83 -27.55
N ALA A 177 30.94 -23.66 -27.28
CA ALA A 177 32.07 -23.54 -26.37
C ALA A 177 31.71 -23.95 -24.94
N TRP A 178 30.55 -23.52 -24.44
CA TRP A 178 30.02 -23.93 -23.14
C TRP A 178 29.81 -25.45 -23.08
N ARG A 179 29.17 -26.06 -24.08
CA ARG A 179 28.97 -27.52 -24.13
C ARG A 179 30.28 -28.30 -24.12
N ASN A 180 31.28 -27.85 -24.87
CA ASN A 180 32.61 -28.48 -24.88
C ASN A 180 33.29 -28.35 -23.50
N GLN A 181 33.21 -27.16 -22.90
CA GLN A 181 33.76 -26.92 -21.57
C GLN A 181 33.09 -27.79 -20.51
N ILE A 182 31.76 -27.96 -20.54
CA ILE A 182 31.07 -28.88 -19.62
C ILE A 182 31.63 -30.30 -19.76
N ALA A 183 31.72 -30.82 -20.99
CA ALA A 183 32.20 -32.18 -21.25
C ALA A 183 33.61 -32.43 -20.68
N ASP A 184 34.49 -31.42 -20.75
CA ASP A 184 35.84 -31.48 -20.19
C ASP A 184 35.85 -31.39 -18.64
N LEU A 185 34.84 -30.74 -18.06
CA LEU A 185 34.76 -30.47 -16.61
C LEU A 185 34.06 -31.54 -15.80
N GLU A 186 33.15 -32.33 -16.37
CA GLU A 186 32.25 -33.23 -15.62
C GLU A 186 32.99 -34.09 -14.56
N SER A 187 34.15 -34.65 -14.90
CA SER A 187 34.91 -35.49 -13.97
C SER A 187 35.70 -34.73 -12.89
N ALA A 188 36.05 -33.46 -13.14
CA ALA A 188 36.88 -32.64 -12.26
C ALA A 188 36.09 -31.56 -11.51
N ALA A 189 34.83 -31.29 -11.91
CA ALA A 189 33.99 -30.23 -11.37
C ALA A 189 33.84 -30.28 -9.83
N PRO A 190 33.68 -31.45 -9.17
CA PRO A 190 33.60 -31.49 -7.71
C PRO A 190 34.83 -30.90 -7.01
N ALA A 191 36.04 -31.16 -7.54
CA ALA A 191 37.27 -30.67 -6.94
C ALA A 191 37.42 -29.15 -7.09
N TRP A 192 37.07 -28.62 -8.25
CA TRP A 192 37.09 -27.18 -8.52
C TRP A 192 36.03 -26.42 -7.74
N SER A 193 34.79 -26.92 -7.70
CA SER A 193 33.72 -26.35 -6.87
C SER A 193 34.11 -26.33 -5.39
N ARG A 194 34.63 -27.45 -4.87
CA ARG A 194 35.11 -27.54 -3.48
C ARG A 194 36.22 -26.53 -3.19
N ALA A 195 37.15 -26.33 -4.11
CA ALA A 195 38.22 -25.33 -3.97
C ALA A 195 37.66 -23.90 -3.93
N LEU A 196 36.68 -23.57 -4.79
CA LEU A 196 36.06 -22.24 -4.82
C LEU A 196 35.27 -21.93 -3.54
N ARG A 197 34.62 -22.94 -2.96
CA ARG A 197 33.89 -22.85 -1.69
C ARG A 197 34.80 -22.75 -0.46
N ARG A 198 36.07 -23.18 -0.60
CA ARG A 198 37.08 -23.25 0.48
C ARG A 198 38.32 -22.40 0.12
N PRO A 199 38.17 -21.10 -0.20
CA PRO A 199 39.23 -20.33 -0.84
C PRO A 199 40.50 -20.24 0.01
N ARG A 200 40.41 -20.23 1.34
CA ARG A 200 41.59 -20.18 2.22
C ARG A 200 42.38 -21.49 2.27
N LEU A 201 41.73 -22.63 2.09
CA LEU A 201 42.43 -23.91 1.96
C LEU A 201 43.03 -24.06 0.57
N ALA A 202 42.28 -23.67 -0.47
CA ALA A 202 42.72 -23.74 -1.85
C ALA A 202 43.92 -22.84 -2.16
N LEU A 203 44.15 -21.76 -1.39
CA LEU A 203 45.33 -20.91 -1.47
C LEU A 203 46.65 -21.69 -1.50
N ALA A 204 46.76 -22.79 -0.74
CA ALA A 204 47.96 -23.62 -0.69
C ALA A 204 48.29 -24.30 -2.03
N GLN A 205 47.29 -24.44 -2.91
CA GLN A 205 47.41 -25.10 -4.22
C GLN A 205 47.37 -24.10 -5.38
N ARG A 206 47.23 -22.79 -5.11
CA ARG A 206 47.01 -21.74 -6.12
C ARG A 206 47.96 -21.81 -7.31
N ALA A 207 49.26 -22.02 -7.07
CA ALA A 207 50.28 -22.07 -8.13
C ALA A 207 50.18 -23.30 -9.05
N GLU A 208 49.64 -24.42 -8.56
CA GLU A 208 49.52 -25.67 -9.31
C GLU A 208 48.18 -25.76 -10.06
N MET A 209 47.15 -25.07 -9.56
CA MET A 209 45.80 -25.05 -10.16
C MET A 209 45.78 -24.52 -11.60
N ALA A 210 46.74 -23.68 -11.98
CA ALA A 210 46.90 -23.26 -13.38
C ALA A 210 47.14 -24.45 -14.33
N ARG A 211 47.71 -25.56 -13.85
CA ARG A 211 48.11 -26.73 -14.67
C ARG A 211 47.18 -27.93 -14.50
N GLN A 212 46.69 -28.18 -13.29
CA GLN A 212 45.90 -29.37 -12.97
C GLN A 212 44.77 -29.07 -11.98
N ALA A 213 43.83 -30.01 -11.84
CA ALA A 213 42.74 -29.88 -10.89
C ALA A 213 43.25 -29.87 -9.43
N PRO A 214 42.55 -29.19 -8.50
CA PRO A 214 42.89 -29.22 -7.08
C PRO A 214 42.86 -30.63 -6.50
N SER A 215 43.80 -30.96 -5.61
CA SER A 215 43.77 -32.19 -4.82
C SER A 215 42.67 -32.11 -3.75
N MET A 216 41.81 -33.14 -3.72
CA MET A 216 40.71 -33.26 -2.76
C MET A 216 41.20 -33.47 -1.32
N ASP A 217 42.33 -34.14 -1.14
CA ASP A 217 42.89 -34.46 0.20
C ASP A 217 43.25 -33.18 0.97
N LEU A 218 43.81 -32.18 0.29
CA LEU A 218 44.17 -30.89 0.88
C LEU A 218 42.94 -30.02 1.15
N LEU A 219 41.83 -30.26 0.45
CA LEU A 219 40.58 -29.54 0.65
C LEU A 219 39.72 -30.15 1.77
N ALA A 220 40.00 -31.38 2.21
CA ALA A 220 39.15 -32.14 3.14
C ALA A 220 39.15 -31.62 4.60
N ASP A 221 40.26 -31.09 5.12
CA ASP A 221 40.45 -30.60 6.51
C ASP A 221 39.70 -31.49 7.56
N ASP A 222 38.95 -30.92 8.52
CA ASP A 222 38.08 -31.66 9.45
C ASP A 222 36.79 -32.07 8.71
N GLU A 223 36.88 -33.14 7.90
CA GLU A 223 35.82 -33.56 6.98
C GLU A 223 34.47 -33.82 7.69
N ASP A 224 34.51 -34.35 8.92
CA ASP A 224 33.32 -34.56 9.77
C ASP A 224 32.63 -33.24 10.19
N ALA A 225 33.38 -32.14 10.24
CA ALA A 225 32.86 -30.81 10.57
C ALA A 225 32.46 -30.00 9.32
N LEU A 226 33.04 -30.31 8.16
CA LEU A 226 32.72 -29.64 6.89
C LEU A 226 31.57 -30.29 6.14
N GLN A 227 31.47 -31.62 6.21
CA GLN A 227 30.37 -32.34 5.58
C GLN A 227 29.06 -32.12 6.34
N PRO A 228 27.93 -32.10 5.62
CA PRO A 228 26.62 -32.31 6.23
C PRO A 228 26.65 -33.61 7.03
N ARG A 229 26.11 -33.59 8.25
CA ARG A 229 26.15 -34.79 9.11
C ARG A 229 25.12 -35.82 8.66
N PRO A 230 25.48 -37.11 8.51
CA PRO A 230 24.54 -38.13 8.09
C PRO A 230 23.39 -38.30 9.10
N HIS A 231 22.20 -38.45 8.54
CA HIS A 231 20.94 -38.55 9.26
C HIS A 231 20.84 -39.90 9.97
N GLY A 232 20.77 -39.90 11.31
CA GLY A 232 20.18 -41.03 12.04
C GLY A 232 18.68 -41.14 11.72
N PRO A 233 18.02 -42.30 11.97
CA PRO A 233 16.57 -42.39 11.80
C PRO A 233 15.93 -41.39 12.77
N ALA A 234 15.22 -40.41 12.20
CA ALA A 234 14.70 -39.18 12.83
C ALA A 234 15.66 -37.97 12.95
N ALA A 235 16.57 -37.76 12.00
CA ALA A 235 17.35 -36.53 11.92
C ALA A 235 16.63 -35.40 11.15
N TYR A 236 16.05 -34.48 11.92
CA TYR A 236 15.60 -33.11 11.61
C TYR A 236 15.62 -32.70 10.13
N ARG A 237 14.45 -32.81 9.49
CA ARG A 237 14.06 -31.87 8.44
C ARG A 237 14.17 -30.45 9.04
N ALA A 238 14.69 -29.47 8.29
CA ALA A 238 14.45 -28.09 8.67
C ALA A 238 12.92 -27.91 8.87
N PRO A 239 12.48 -27.32 9.98
CA PRO A 239 11.06 -27.10 10.21
C PRO A 239 10.46 -26.39 9.01
N ARG A 240 9.35 -26.92 8.47
CA ARG A 240 8.69 -26.21 7.37
C ARG A 240 7.86 -25.08 7.92
N VAL A 241 8.07 -23.88 7.39
CA VAL A 241 7.44 -22.66 7.88
C VAL A 241 6.21 -22.33 7.03
N VAL A 242 5.07 -22.18 7.69
CA VAL A 242 3.80 -21.77 7.11
C VAL A 242 3.44 -20.38 7.62
N HIS A 243 3.37 -19.40 6.73
CA HIS A 243 2.85 -18.08 7.07
C HIS A 243 1.35 -18.05 6.81
N VAL A 244 0.55 -17.70 7.81
CA VAL A 244 -0.88 -17.45 7.65
C VAL A 244 -1.10 -15.95 7.62
N ARG A 245 -1.62 -15.43 6.50
CA ARG A 245 -1.71 -14.00 6.21
C ARG A 245 -3.10 -13.59 5.79
N SER A 246 -3.45 -12.33 6.01
CA SER A 246 -4.68 -11.73 5.48
C SER A 246 -4.47 -10.26 5.15
N HIS A 247 -5.13 -9.78 4.10
CA HIS A 247 -5.00 -8.39 3.66
C HIS A 247 -5.83 -7.42 4.55
N ARG A 248 -6.77 -7.94 5.34
CA ARG A 248 -7.63 -7.19 6.27
C ARG A 248 -7.76 -7.89 7.62
N GLY A 249 -7.89 -7.10 8.69
CA GLY A 249 -8.25 -7.63 10.01
C GLY A 249 -9.67 -8.19 10.02
N GLY A 250 -9.95 -9.18 10.86
CA GLY A 250 -11.29 -9.76 11.01
C GLY A 250 -11.65 -10.87 10.02
N ASN A 251 -10.75 -11.26 9.11
CA ASN A 251 -10.94 -12.39 8.19
C ASN A 251 -10.75 -13.78 8.85
N GLY A 252 -10.37 -13.81 10.13
CA GLY A 252 -10.24 -15.04 10.92
C GLY A 252 -8.92 -15.79 10.69
N SER A 253 -7.82 -15.09 10.36
CA SER A 253 -6.50 -15.71 10.21
C SER A 253 -6.07 -16.47 11.47
N THR A 254 -6.34 -15.94 12.66
CA THR A 254 -6.05 -16.60 13.93
C THR A 254 -6.79 -17.93 14.07
N VAL A 255 -8.09 -17.94 13.74
CA VAL A 255 -8.90 -19.15 13.79
C VAL A 255 -8.39 -20.19 12.80
N VAL A 256 -8.10 -19.78 11.56
CA VAL A 256 -7.54 -20.67 10.53
C VAL A 256 -6.17 -21.22 10.95
N SER A 257 -5.30 -20.37 11.51
CA SER A 257 -3.97 -20.78 11.99
C SER A 257 -4.07 -21.85 13.06
N MET A 258 -4.99 -21.68 14.01
CA MET A 258 -5.23 -22.66 15.04
C MET A 258 -5.77 -23.97 14.46
N GLN A 259 -6.85 -23.93 13.66
CA GLN A 259 -7.43 -25.15 13.07
C GLN A 259 -6.43 -25.91 12.18
N LEU A 260 -5.59 -25.18 11.44
CA LEU A 260 -4.49 -25.76 10.69
C LEU A 260 -3.48 -26.46 11.62
N ALA A 261 -3.09 -25.82 12.72
CA ALA A 261 -2.17 -26.41 13.69
C ALA A 261 -2.74 -27.69 14.31
N CYS A 262 -4.03 -27.69 14.68
CA CYS A 262 -4.75 -28.87 15.15
C CYS A 262 -4.72 -29.99 14.10
N GLY A 263 -5.10 -29.67 12.86
CA GLY A 263 -5.19 -30.64 11.77
C GLY A 263 -3.83 -31.28 11.46
N LEU A 264 -2.77 -30.48 11.40
CA LEU A 264 -1.41 -30.95 11.17
C LEU A 264 -0.91 -31.82 12.33
N ALA A 265 -1.14 -31.43 13.58
CA ALA A 265 -0.78 -32.25 14.74
C ALA A 265 -1.58 -33.57 14.79
N GLY A 266 -2.85 -33.55 14.34
CA GLY A 266 -3.68 -34.74 14.16
C GLY A 266 -3.13 -35.76 13.16
N THR A 267 -2.23 -35.35 12.25
CA THR A 267 -1.50 -36.27 11.36
C THR A 267 -0.30 -36.95 12.02
N GLY A 268 -0.03 -36.65 13.30
CA GLY A 268 1.13 -37.16 14.04
C GLY A 268 2.35 -36.22 14.03
N ALA A 269 2.25 -35.03 13.42
CA ALA A 269 3.36 -34.09 13.31
C ALA A 269 3.63 -33.34 14.63
N ARG A 270 4.88 -32.89 14.82
CA ARG A 270 5.22 -31.90 15.85
C ARG A 270 5.05 -30.49 15.28
N VAL A 271 4.15 -29.71 15.84
CA VAL A 271 3.76 -28.39 15.35
C VAL A 271 4.09 -27.33 16.40
N ALA A 272 4.67 -26.21 15.97
CA ALA A 272 4.87 -25.01 16.78
C ALA A 272 4.08 -23.85 16.15
N LEU A 273 3.13 -23.29 16.90
CA LEU A 273 2.28 -22.18 16.48
C LEU A 273 2.67 -20.91 17.25
N VAL A 274 2.90 -19.81 16.54
CA VAL A 274 3.00 -18.46 17.12
C VAL A 274 1.76 -17.68 16.69
N THR A 275 0.98 -17.19 17.66
CA THR A 275 -0.34 -16.56 17.43
C THR A 275 -0.64 -15.47 18.47
N ASP A 276 -1.86 -14.91 18.47
CA ASP A 276 -2.24 -13.85 19.40
C ASP A 276 -2.44 -14.31 20.85
N ASP A 277 -2.33 -13.35 21.78
CA ASP A 277 -2.57 -13.54 23.21
C ASP A 277 -3.94 -14.17 23.51
N ALA A 278 -4.96 -13.83 22.73
CA ALA A 278 -6.33 -14.23 23.00
C ALA A 278 -6.49 -15.75 22.84
N VAL A 279 -5.87 -16.33 21.80
CA VAL A 279 -5.83 -17.78 21.59
C VAL A 279 -5.02 -18.49 22.66
N VAL A 280 -3.89 -17.93 23.09
CA VAL A 280 -3.08 -18.53 24.15
C VAL A 280 -3.83 -18.57 25.49
N ARG A 281 -4.47 -17.45 25.90
CA ARG A 281 -5.26 -17.38 27.15
C ARG A 281 -6.44 -18.34 27.16
N GLN A 282 -6.96 -18.64 25.97
CA GLN A 282 -8.09 -19.52 25.79
C GLN A 282 -7.72 -21.00 25.92
N GLU A 283 -6.55 -21.40 25.41
CA GLU A 283 -6.07 -22.78 25.49
C GLU A 283 -5.35 -23.08 26.81
N ALA A 284 -4.75 -22.06 27.44
CA ALA A 284 -4.06 -22.17 28.72
C ALA A 284 -4.58 -21.12 29.72
N PRO A 285 -5.84 -21.21 30.18
CA PRO A 285 -6.43 -20.26 31.13
C PRO A 285 -5.65 -20.29 32.46
N GLY A 286 -4.88 -19.23 32.72
CA GLY A 286 -4.06 -19.09 33.94
C GLY A 286 -2.54 -19.07 33.71
N ALA A 287 -2.07 -19.25 32.47
CA ALA A 287 -0.66 -19.12 32.14
C ALA A 287 -0.18 -17.65 32.15
N PRO A 288 1.03 -17.36 32.66
CA PRO A 288 1.64 -16.03 32.54
C PRO A 288 1.96 -15.72 31.07
N LEU A 289 1.57 -14.53 30.61
CA LEU A 289 1.84 -14.05 29.25
C LEU A 289 3.25 -13.46 29.18
N GLY A 290 3.94 -13.67 28.05
CA GLY A 290 5.19 -12.96 27.73
C GLY A 290 6.46 -13.80 27.75
N GLU A 291 6.49 -15.01 28.34
CA GLU A 291 7.74 -15.80 28.41
C GLU A 291 7.58 -17.28 27.96
N ASP A 292 6.43 -17.93 28.18
CA ASP A 292 6.32 -19.39 28.05
C ASP A 292 5.70 -19.92 26.73
N TRP A 293 6.11 -21.15 26.36
CA TRP A 293 5.47 -21.99 25.35
C TRP A 293 4.51 -22.98 26.02
N HIS A 294 3.30 -23.13 25.50
CA HIS A 294 2.27 -23.99 26.06
C HIS A 294 2.06 -25.23 25.20
N THR A 295 2.07 -26.40 25.84
CA THR A 295 1.67 -27.64 25.16
C THR A 295 0.16 -27.76 25.19
N VAL A 296 -0.45 -28.02 24.03
CA VAL A 296 -1.89 -28.25 23.93
C VAL A 296 -2.19 -29.75 24.05
N ASP A 297 -3.20 -30.10 24.86
CA ASP A 297 -3.63 -31.49 25.05
C ASP A 297 -4.35 -32.03 23.81
N LEU A 298 -3.74 -33.01 23.13
CA LEU A 298 -4.28 -33.65 21.94
C LEU A 298 -4.76 -35.09 22.23
N PRO A 299 -5.71 -35.64 21.44
CA PRO A 299 -6.15 -37.03 21.59
C PRO A 299 -4.99 -38.05 21.46
N SER A 300 -5.08 -39.16 22.18
CA SER A 300 -4.10 -40.26 22.12
C SER A 300 -3.86 -40.74 20.68
N GLY A 301 -2.59 -40.74 20.26
CA GLY A 301 -2.18 -41.09 18.89
C GLY A 301 -1.94 -39.88 17.97
N SER A 302 -2.23 -38.66 18.44
CA SER A 302 -1.84 -37.42 17.76
C SER A 302 -0.37 -37.08 18.00
N GLY A 303 0.15 -36.12 17.25
CA GLY A 303 1.49 -35.56 17.41
C GLY A 303 1.59 -34.61 18.62
N GLN A 304 2.45 -33.60 18.50
CA GLN A 304 2.63 -32.58 19.53
C GLN A 304 2.27 -31.21 18.97
N LEU A 305 1.61 -30.37 19.77
CA LEU A 305 1.40 -28.97 19.42
C LEU A 305 1.83 -28.08 20.58
N GLN A 306 2.74 -27.16 20.28
CA GLN A 306 3.14 -26.10 21.18
C GLN A 306 2.69 -24.74 20.63
N VAL A 307 2.15 -23.88 21.49
CA VAL A 307 1.65 -22.55 21.13
C VAL A 307 2.35 -21.49 21.98
N ALA A 308 2.74 -20.39 21.37
CA ALA A 308 3.26 -19.21 22.06
C ALA A 308 2.59 -17.94 21.55
N SER A 309 2.53 -16.92 22.41
CA SER A 309 2.04 -15.60 22.03
C SER A 309 3.10 -14.82 21.26
N ALA A 310 2.68 -14.11 20.22
CA ALA A 310 3.47 -13.10 19.51
C ALA A 310 3.61 -11.78 20.27
N GLY A 311 3.01 -11.64 21.46
CA GLY A 311 2.94 -10.40 22.21
C GLY A 311 1.86 -9.43 21.72
N MET A 312 1.68 -8.31 22.42
CA MET A 312 0.74 -7.27 22.01
C MET A 312 1.20 -6.71 20.64
N LEU A 313 0.32 -6.71 19.64
CA LEU A 313 0.61 -6.23 18.28
C LEU A 313 1.74 -6.95 17.52
N GLY A 314 2.27 -8.05 18.05
CA GLY A 314 3.34 -8.84 17.40
C GLY A 314 4.76 -8.46 17.79
N ASP A 315 4.95 -7.70 18.88
CA ASP A 315 6.26 -7.17 19.31
C ASP A 315 7.31 -8.28 19.58
N ASP A 316 6.88 -9.50 19.91
CA ASP A 316 7.77 -10.64 20.17
C ASP A 316 7.89 -11.61 18.97
N MET A 317 7.27 -11.30 17.83
CA MET A 317 7.14 -12.24 16.69
C MET A 317 8.48 -12.75 16.18
N ASP A 318 9.50 -11.89 16.05
CA ASP A 318 10.83 -12.28 15.56
C ASP A 318 11.51 -13.29 16.50
N GLN A 319 11.46 -13.02 17.80
CA GLN A 319 12.02 -13.91 18.82
C GLN A 319 11.25 -15.24 18.84
N ARG A 320 9.91 -15.19 18.83
CA ARG A 320 9.06 -16.38 18.90
C ARG A 320 9.15 -17.24 17.66
N ALA A 321 9.29 -16.63 16.48
CA ALA A 321 9.55 -17.37 15.25
C ALA A 321 10.89 -18.13 15.31
N ALA A 322 11.95 -17.53 15.87
CA ALA A 322 13.23 -18.19 16.05
C ALA A 322 13.18 -19.35 17.06
N GLU A 323 12.39 -19.22 18.13
CA GLU A 323 12.14 -20.28 19.10
C GLU A 323 11.30 -21.42 18.50
N ALA A 324 10.31 -21.10 17.67
CA ALA A 324 9.40 -22.06 17.04
C ALA A 324 10.16 -23.08 16.17
N LEU A 325 11.20 -22.62 15.46
CA LEU A 325 12.07 -23.45 14.63
C LEU A 325 12.81 -24.55 15.42
N GLN A 326 12.90 -24.45 16.75
CA GLN A 326 13.55 -25.46 17.58
C GLN A 326 12.55 -26.47 18.17
N ARG A 327 11.25 -26.21 18.01
CA ARG A 327 10.18 -26.88 18.77
C ARG A 327 9.28 -27.78 17.92
N GLY A 328 9.01 -27.38 16.68
CA GLY A 328 8.17 -28.14 15.73
C GLY A 328 8.92 -28.60 14.49
N ASP A 329 8.42 -29.68 13.86
CA ASP A 329 8.77 -30.07 12.48
C ASP A 329 8.00 -29.21 11.45
N LEU A 330 6.87 -28.63 11.89
CA LEU A 330 6.06 -27.65 11.18
C LEU A 330 5.90 -26.41 12.07
N VAL A 331 6.25 -25.25 11.54
CA VAL A 331 6.12 -23.96 12.22
C VAL A 331 5.03 -23.15 11.55
N ILE A 332 4.05 -22.69 12.30
CA ILE A 332 2.97 -21.83 11.81
C ILE A 332 3.15 -20.47 12.46
N LEU A 333 3.29 -19.45 11.63
CA LEU A 333 3.32 -18.05 12.06
C LEU A 333 2.01 -17.40 11.62
N ASP A 334 1.15 -17.08 12.58
CA ASP A 334 -0.04 -16.28 12.36
C ASP A 334 0.35 -14.81 12.26
N LEU A 335 0.46 -14.32 11.03
CA LEU A 335 0.95 -12.97 10.76
C LEU A 335 -0.18 -11.97 10.56
N GLY A 336 -1.39 -12.41 10.22
CA GLY A 336 -2.47 -11.51 9.81
C GLY A 336 -1.99 -10.49 8.76
N ARG A 337 -1.98 -9.21 9.13
CA ARG A 337 -1.50 -8.07 8.30
C ARG A 337 -0.04 -7.65 8.56
N TRP A 338 0.67 -8.33 9.45
CA TRP A 338 2.01 -7.95 9.88
C TRP A 338 3.05 -8.08 8.77
N ARG A 339 4.12 -7.28 8.89
CA ARG A 339 5.25 -7.29 7.96
C ARG A 339 6.11 -8.53 8.19
N THR A 340 6.66 -9.10 7.11
CA THR A 340 7.46 -10.32 7.13
C THR A 340 8.97 -10.08 7.25
N ARG A 341 9.40 -8.82 7.36
CA ARG A 341 10.83 -8.45 7.34
C ARG A 341 11.48 -8.87 8.66
N GLY A 342 12.45 -9.78 8.60
CA GLY A 342 13.15 -10.32 9.78
C GLY A 342 12.70 -11.73 10.18
N LEU A 343 11.56 -12.20 9.65
CA LEU A 343 11.02 -13.52 9.92
C LEU A 343 11.64 -14.62 9.04
N PRO A 344 11.60 -15.89 9.48
CA PRO A 344 11.99 -17.03 8.66
C PRO A 344 11.25 -17.04 7.30
N LYS A 345 11.90 -17.52 6.25
CA LYS A 345 11.27 -17.65 4.93
C LYS A 345 10.16 -18.71 5.01
N ALA A 346 8.98 -18.39 4.49
CA ALA A 346 7.89 -19.35 4.38
C ALA A 346 8.18 -20.38 3.29
N ASP A 347 7.94 -21.66 3.61
CA ASP A 347 7.79 -22.73 2.63
C ASP A 347 6.40 -22.71 1.98
N LEU A 348 5.41 -22.20 2.71
CA LEU A 348 4.03 -22.02 2.26
C LEU A 348 3.45 -20.72 2.85
N THR A 349 2.84 -19.90 2.01
CA THR A 349 1.95 -18.82 2.46
C THR A 349 0.49 -19.22 2.26
N LEU A 350 -0.27 -19.25 3.36
CA LEU A 350 -1.71 -19.40 3.35
C LEU A 350 -2.36 -18.03 3.44
N ALA A 351 -3.03 -17.61 2.37
CA ALA A 351 -3.78 -16.37 2.35
C ALA A 351 -5.23 -16.63 2.77
N VAL A 352 -5.67 -15.95 3.82
CA VAL A 352 -7.01 -16.06 4.37
C VAL A 352 -7.84 -14.88 3.89
N GLY A 353 -8.81 -15.16 3.03
CA GLY A 353 -9.84 -14.24 2.59
C GLY A 353 -11.19 -14.54 3.23
N ARG A 354 -12.13 -13.61 3.15
CA ARG A 354 -13.52 -13.84 3.54
C ARG A 354 -14.32 -14.16 2.28
N HIS A 355 -15.34 -15.02 2.40
CA HIS A 355 -16.31 -15.21 1.33
C HIS A 355 -17.05 -13.90 1.05
N VAL A 356 -16.94 -13.46 -0.19
CA VAL A 356 -17.50 -12.24 -0.72
C VAL A 356 -18.44 -12.63 -1.85
N HIS A 357 -19.74 -12.48 -1.64
CA HIS A 357 -20.74 -13.08 -2.53
C HIS A 357 -20.62 -12.61 -3.99
N TRP A 358 -20.24 -11.35 -4.22
CA TRP A 358 -20.08 -10.79 -5.55
C TRP A 358 -18.86 -11.31 -6.32
N ASP A 359 -17.83 -11.85 -5.64
CA ASP A 359 -16.69 -12.48 -6.32
C ASP A 359 -17.02 -13.91 -6.82
N TRP A 360 -18.11 -14.47 -6.31
CA TRP A 360 -18.58 -15.83 -6.61
C TRP A 360 -19.83 -15.84 -7.48
N THR A 361 -20.33 -14.66 -7.86
CA THR A 361 -21.53 -14.50 -8.69
C THR A 361 -21.25 -13.54 -9.84
N SER A 362 -21.62 -13.92 -11.06
CA SER A 362 -21.72 -12.98 -12.16
C SER A 362 -23.10 -12.33 -12.09
N THR A 363 -23.16 -11.04 -12.39
CA THR A 363 -24.43 -10.32 -12.47
C THR A 363 -24.71 -10.01 -13.92
N ASP A 364 -25.69 -10.68 -14.50
CA ASP A 364 -26.25 -10.28 -15.79
C ASP A 364 -27.16 -9.07 -15.53
N VAL A 365 -26.84 -7.92 -16.09
CA VAL A 365 -27.66 -6.71 -15.97
C VAL A 365 -28.55 -6.61 -17.21
N ILE A 366 -29.86 -6.75 -17.02
CA ILE A 366 -30.83 -6.43 -18.07
C ILE A 366 -31.27 -4.99 -17.87
N ASP A 367 -30.82 -4.11 -18.76
CA ASP A 367 -31.17 -2.70 -18.72
C ASP A 367 -32.51 -2.46 -19.44
N ARG A 368 -33.57 -2.20 -18.67
CA ARG A 368 -34.91 -1.86 -19.20
C ARG A 368 -35.20 -0.36 -19.18
N ARG A 369 -34.21 0.48 -18.86
CA ARG A 369 -34.37 1.94 -18.86
C ARG A 369 -34.70 2.43 -20.28
N PRO A 370 -35.39 3.58 -20.44
CA PRO A 370 -35.57 4.19 -21.76
C PRO A 370 -34.22 4.41 -22.48
N VAL A 371 -34.20 4.25 -23.81
CA VAL A 371 -32.96 4.31 -24.61
C VAL A 371 -32.16 5.61 -24.38
N HIS A 372 -32.82 6.75 -24.21
CA HIS A 372 -32.14 8.02 -23.94
C HIS A 372 -31.49 8.04 -22.55
N VAL A 373 -32.09 7.40 -21.53
CA VAL A 373 -31.50 7.26 -20.19
C VAL A 373 -30.26 6.35 -20.24
N GLN A 374 -30.34 5.23 -20.96
CA GLN A 374 -29.17 4.36 -21.20
C GLN A 374 -28.04 5.12 -21.90
N THR A 375 -28.39 5.99 -22.85
CA THR A 375 -27.44 6.85 -23.56
C THR A 375 -26.75 7.83 -22.60
N TYR A 376 -27.49 8.47 -21.68
CA TYR A 376 -26.91 9.37 -20.68
C TYR A 376 -25.99 8.66 -19.69
N ASP A 377 -26.40 7.49 -19.19
CA ASP A 377 -25.58 6.66 -18.30
C ASP A 377 -24.28 6.24 -19.00
N ARG A 378 -24.37 5.83 -20.27
CA ARG A 378 -23.20 5.50 -21.07
C ARG A 378 -22.28 6.69 -21.32
N LEU A 379 -22.83 7.88 -21.57
CA LEU A 379 -22.03 9.10 -21.70
C LEU A 379 -21.29 9.42 -20.40
N ASP A 380 -21.92 9.21 -19.24
CA ASP A 380 -21.27 9.36 -17.93
C ASP A 380 -20.15 8.32 -17.73
N GLU A 381 -20.37 7.06 -18.09
CA GLU A 381 -19.33 6.02 -18.06
C GLU A 381 -18.15 6.38 -18.96
N LEU A 382 -18.42 6.75 -20.21
CA LEU A 382 -17.39 7.12 -21.18
C LEU A 382 -16.64 8.38 -20.75
N PHE A 383 -17.32 9.40 -20.24
CA PHE A 383 -16.70 10.62 -19.75
C PHE A 383 -15.84 10.37 -18.50
N THR A 384 -16.24 9.44 -17.64
CA THR A 384 -15.48 9.05 -16.45
C THR A 384 -14.27 8.17 -16.82
N ALA A 385 -14.44 7.25 -17.76
CA ALA A 385 -13.39 6.38 -18.27
C ALA A 385 -12.39 7.11 -19.17
N ASP A 386 -12.84 8.19 -19.81
CA ASP A 386 -12.01 9.08 -20.60
C ASP A 386 -10.98 9.76 -19.69
N ARG A 387 -9.79 9.17 -19.67
CA ARG A 387 -8.59 9.74 -19.05
C ARG A 387 -8.04 10.93 -19.85
N GLY A 388 -8.91 11.70 -20.51
CA GLY A 388 -8.55 12.87 -21.29
C GLY A 388 -7.47 13.62 -20.52
N ARG A 389 -6.31 13.83 -21.17
CA ARG A 389 -5.24 14.55 -20.50
C ARG A 389 -5.83 15.89 -20.08
N PRO A 390 -5.79 16.28 -18.79
CA PRO A 390 -5.91 17.69 -18.49
C PRO A 390 -4.89 18.40 -19.41
N PRO A 391 -5.22 19.56 -19.99
CA PRO A 391 -4.22 20.33 -20.72
C PRO A 391 -2.96 20.37 -19.85
N ALA A 392 -1.80 20.04 -20.44
CA ALA A 392 -0.57 19.99 -19.67
C ALA A 392 -0.42 21.36 -19.00
N ALA A 393 -0.58 21.41 -17.68
CA ALA A 393 -0.54 22.66 -16.95
C ALA A 393 0.81 23.30 -17.26
N GLY A 394 0.78 24.46 -17.89
CA GLY A 394 1.98 25.27 -18.07
C GLY A 394 2.48 25.71 -16.69
N GLU A 395 3.69 26.26 -16.69
CA GLU A 395 4.31 26.78 -15.49
C GLU A 395 3.43 27.86 -14.81
N LEU A 396 2.66 28.62 -15.61
CA LEU A 396 1.69 29.61 -15.14
C LEU A 396 0.51 28.96 -14.41
N GLU A 397 -0.16 27.96 -14.99
CA GLU A 397 -1.30 27.31 -14.34
C GLU A 397 -0.91 26.59 -13.05
N ALA A 398 0.26 25.96 -13.02
CA ALA A 398 0.81 25.35 -11.81
C ALA A 398 1.05 26.40 -10.71
N LEU A 399 1.57 27.57 -11.09
CA LEU A 399 1.79 28.69 -10.18
C LEU A 399 0.47 29.27 -9.64
N LEU A 400 -0.55 29.44 -10.48
CA LEU A 400 -1.88 29.90 -10.04
C LEU A 400 -2.53 28.96 -9.02
N ALA A 401 -2.48 27.65 -9.26
CA ALA A 401 -3.04 26.65 -8.35
C ALA A 401 -2.31 26.58 -7.00
N ALA A 402 -0.98 26.77 -7.02
CA ALA A 402 -0.19 26.84 -5.79
C ALA A 402 -0.52 28.12 -5.00
N LEU A 403 -0.65 29.27 -5.67
CA LEU A 403 -1.09 30.52 -5.03
C LEU A 403 -2.50 30.41 -4.41
N ASP A 404 -3.43 29.68 -5.06
CA ASP A 404 -4.76 29.42 -4.46
C ASP A 404 -4.69 28.59 -3.19
N SER A 405 -3.83 27.56 -3.18
CA SER A 405 -3.63 26.69 -2.01
C SER A 405 -3.03 27.44 -0.83
N GLU A 406 -2.02 28.28 -1.09
CA GLU A 406 -1.40 29.09 -0.05
C GLU A 406 -2.32 30.22 0.42
N PHE A 407 -3.10 30.82 -0.48
CA PHE A 407 -4.10 31.81 -0.08
C PHE A 407 -5.20 31.20 0.80
N LEU A 408 -5.60 29.96 0.54
CA LEU A 408 -6.54 29.25 1.41
C LEU A 408 -5.95 29.05 2.82
N ALA A 409 -4.72 28.55 2.91
CA ALA A 409 -4.04 28.39 4.20
C ALA A 409 -3.88 29.72 4.95
N PHE A 410 -3.47 30.77 4.23
CA PHE A 410 -3.35 32.14 4.75
C PHE A 410 -4.68 32.69 5.27
N ALA A 411 -5.76 32.53 4.50
CA ALA A 411 -7.07 33.03 4.88
C ALA A 411 -7.69 32.23 6.02
N LEU A 412 -7.51 30.90 6.07
CA LEU A 412 -7.98 30.05 7.17
C LEU A 412 -7.26 30.37 8.47
N GLY A 413 -5.94 30.57 8.45
CA GLY A 413 -5.18 30.98 9.64
C GLY A 413 -5.71 32.29 10.20
N ARG A 414 -5.91 33.31 9.34
CA ARG A 414 -6.45 34.61 9.77
C ARG A 414 -7.89 34.58 10.25
N LEU A 415 -8.73 33.74 9.64
CA LEU A 415 -10.09 33.53 10.12
C LEU A 415 -10.08 32.81 11.48
N TYR A 416 -9.18 31.87 11.68
CA TYR A 416 -9.00 31.17 12.95
C TYR A 416 -8.51 32.11 14.07
N ASP A 417 -7.52 32.97 13.78
CA ASP A 417 -6.99 33.95 14.74
C ASP A 417 -8.05 35.00 15.11
N ALA A 418 -8.88 35.43 14.15
CA ALA A 418 -10.00 36.32 14.40
C ALA A 418 -11.08 35.68 15.31
N ASP A 419 -11.21 34.34 15.26
CA ASP A 419 -12.18 33.58 16.04
C ASP A 419 -11.72 33.28 17.49
N HIS A 420 -10.41 33.28 17.80
CA HIS A 420 -9.88 32.80 19.10
C HIS A 420 -9.23 33.88 19.99
N GLY A 421 -9.21 35.16 19.58
CA GLY A 421 -8.73 36.28 20.40
C GLY A 421 -7.21 36.43 20.51
N GLU A 422 -6.74 37.39 21.32
CA GLU A 422 -5.33 37.83 21.38
C GLU A 422 -4.31 36.72 21.73
N GLU A 423 -4.70 35.65 22.45
CA GLU A 423 -3.81 34.53 22.78
C GLU A 423 -3.47 33.63 21.57
N ALA A 424 -4.36 33.55 20.56
CA ALA A 424 -4.06 32.89 19.28
C ALA A 424 -3.26 33.79 18.34
N ALA A 425 -3.36 35.12 18.49
CA ALA A 425 -2.62 36.08 17.68
C ALA A 425 -1.12 36.17 18.05
N GLU A 426 -0.72 35.76 19.26
CA GLU A 426 0.70 35.68 19.67
C GLU A 426 1.41 34.42 19.13
N ASP A 427 0.67 33.31 18.93
CA ASP A 427 1.09 32.11 18.17
C ASP A 427 0.60 32.14 16.70
N GLY A 428 -0.03 33.25 16.31
CA GLY A 428 -0.53 33.61 14.97
C GLY A 428 0.64 33.91 14.05
N ALA A 429 1.42 32.84 13.87
CA ALA A 429 2.56 32.58 13.04
C ALA A 429 2.88 33.65 12.00
N ASP A 430 4.15 34.06 11.97
CA ASP A 430 4.83 34.51 10.76
C ASP A 430 4.55 33.47 9.65
N PHE A 431 3.46 33.67 8.88
CA PHE A 431 3.05 32.76 7.81
C PHE A 431 4.16 32.63 6.75
N TYR A 432 4.97 33.67 6.64
CA TYR A 432 6.12 33.81 5.78
C TYR A 432 7.00 34.95 6.30
N ASP A 433 8.19 34.66 6.83
CA ASP A 433 9.22 35.65 7.17
C ASP A 433 10.24 35.79 6.03
N PRO A 434 10.18 36.88 5.22
CA PRO A 434 11.14 37.09 4.14
C PRO A 434 12.58 37.34 4.62
N GLN A 435 12.80 37.57 5.92
CA GLN A 435 14.12 37.77 6.53
C GLN A 435 14.73 36.46 7.05
N ASP A 436 13.94 35.40 7.24
CA ASP A 436 14.41 34.07 7.61
C ASP A 436 14.59 33.18 6.37
N ALA A 437 15.85 32.93 6.00
CA ALA A 437 16.17 32.10 4.84
C ALA A 437 15.70 30.64 4.97
N GLU A 438 15.58 30.10 6.19
CA GLU A 438 15.09 28.75 6.42
C GLU A 438 13.57 28.69 6.20
N ASP A 439 12.83 29.67 6.73
CA ASP A 439 11.38 29.78 6.52
C ASP A 439 11.03 30.03 5.04
N VAL A 440 11.78 30.90 4.34
CA VAL A 440 11.61 31.13 2.90
C VAL A 440 11.80 29.83 2.10
N GLU A 441 12.89 29.09 2.34
CA GLU A 441 13.13 27.83 1.62
C GLU A 441 12.11 26.74 2.01
N GLU A 442 11.69 26.68 3.26
CA GLU A 442 10.70 25.71 3.73
C GLU A 442 9.32 25.98 3.13
N TRP A 443 8.86 27.23 3.16
CA TRP A 443 7.59 27.68 2.59
C TRP A 443 7.53 27.41 1.08
N TRP A 444 8.56 27.80 0.32
CA TRP A 444 8.61 27.55 -1.13
C TRP A 444 8.86 26.08 -1.50
N ALA A 445 9.49 25.29 -0.64
CA ALA A 445 9.56 23.83 -0.82
C ALA A 445 8.20 23.16 -0.63
N ARG A 446 7.35 23.72 0.25
CA ARG A 446 5.97 23.28 0.51
C ARG A 446 4.99 23.73 -0.56
N PHE A 447 5.25 24.85 -1.24
CA PHE A 447 4.49 25.37 -2.39
C PHE A 447 4.25 24.34 -3.51
N ASN A 448 5.09 23.29 -3.60
CA ASN A 448 4.95 22.17 -4.53
C ASN A 448 4.21 20.94 -3.97
N ARG A 449 3.56 21.06 -2.79
CA ARG A 449 2.83 19.98 -2.12
C ARG A 449 1.50 20.52 -1.55
N PRO A 450 0.34 19.96 -1.92
CA PRO A 450 -0.92 20.38 -1.32
C PRO A 450 -0.89 20.14 0.20
N ARG A 451 -1.14 21.19 0.99
CA ARG A 451 -1.21 21.15 2.47
C ARG A 451 -2.59 20.78 3.00
N LEU A 452 -3.63 20.93 2.17
CA LEU A 452 -5.02 20.98 2.60
C LEU A 452 -5.81 19.77 2.12
N ASN A 453 -6.88 19.45 2.85
CA ASN A 453 -7.80 18.39 2.47
C ASN A 453 -8.51 18.82 1.16
N PRO A 454 -8.68 17.94 0.16
CA PRO A 454 -9.51 18.20 -1.02
C PRO A 454 -10.91 18.78 -0.72
N GLU A 455 -11.41 18.53 0.49
CA GLU A 455 -12.69 19.03 0.97
C GLU A 455 -12.64 20.48 1.51
N ASP A 456 -11.45 21.07 1.67
CA ASP A 456 -11.29 22.45 2.15
C ASP A 456 -11.68 23.43 1.05
N ILE A 457 -12.68 24.27 1.32
CA ILE A 457 -13.26 25.20 0.35
C ILE A 457 -12.75 26.63 0.57
N LEU A 458 -12.46 27.33 -0.52
CA LEU A 458 -12.06 28.74 -0.51
C LEU A 458 -13.07 29.63 0.25
N PRO A 459 -12.64 30.63 1.04
CA PRO A 459 -13.52 31.49 1.82
C PRO A 459 -14.42 32.38 0.94
N ALA A 460 -15.56 32.80 1.48
CA ALA A 460 -16.54 33.57 0.72
C ALA A 460 -16.06 35.01 0.54
N GLU A 461 -16.32 35.62 -0.62
CA GLU A 461 -15.87 37.00 -0.90
C GLU A 461 -16.40 38.04 0.09
N ASP A 462 -17.51 37.75 0.77
CA ASP A 462 -18.13 38.59 1.79
C ASP A 462 -17.75 38.22 3.23
N ALA A 463 -16.95 37.16 3.45
CA ALA A 463 -16.56 36.71 4.78
C ALA A 463 -15.46 37.58 5.43
N ALA A 464 -14.59 38.19 4.63
CA ALA A 464 -13.41 38.93 5.07
C ALA A 464 -12.96 39.92 3.97
N PRO A 465 -12.03 40.87 4.24
CA PRO A 465 -11.48 41.74 3.21
C PRO A 465 -10.49 40.98 2.29
N LEU A 466 -10.94 39.92 1.62
CA LEU A 466 -10.11 39.00 0.85
C LEU A 466 -9.32 39.70 -0.26
N ALA A 467 -9.87 40.75 -0.88
CA ALA A 467 -9.15 41.56 -1.86
C ALA A 467 -7.92 42.28 -1.26
N GLN A 468 -7.97 42.68 0.01
CA GLN A 468 -6.81 43.20 0.72
C GLN A 468 -5.82 42.06 1.03
N TRP A 469 -6.30 40.93 1.54
CA TRP A 469 -5.47 39.78 1.87
C TRP A 469 -4.70 39.20 0.68
N ARG A 470 -5.31 39.16 -0.52
CA ARG A 470 -4.61 38.77 -1.76
C ARG A 470 -3.44 39.69 -2.07
N ARG A 471 -3.62 41.00 -1.88
CA ARG A 471 -2.55 41.98 -2.10
C ARG A 471 -1.43 41.79 -1.09
N GLU A 472 -1.77 41.62 0.18
CA GLU A 472 -0.79 41.38 1.25
C GLU A 472 0.02 40.10 1.00
N LEU A 473 -0.64 39.01 0.58
CA LEU A 473 0.06 37.76 0.22
C LEU A 473 1.02 37.99 -0.94
N LEU A 474 0.56 38.59 -2.05
CA LEU A 474 1.40 38.86 -3.22
C LEU A 474 2.56 39.81 -2.89
N GLU A 475 2.32 40.83 -2.07
CA GLU A 475 3.36 41.78 -1.64
C GLU A 475 4.44 41.09 -0.79
N ALA A 476 4.04 40.17 0.10
CA ALA A 476 4.97 39.42 0.93
C ALA A 476 5.92 38.53 0.11
N ILE A 477 5.40 37.87 -0.94
CA ILE A 477 6.15 36.89 -1.72
C ILE A 477 6.76 37.46 -3.02
N ASP A 478 6.55 38.75 -3.34
CA ASP A 478 6.86 39.35 -4.65
C ASP A 478 8.33 39.20 -5.06
N ALA A 479 9.26 39.49 -4.14
CA ALA A 479 10.69 39.42 -4.41
C ALA A 479 11.14 37.99 -4.76
N GLU A 480 10.55 37.01 -4.08
CA GLU A 480 10.92 35.61 -4.21
C GLU A 480 10.22 34.94 -5.40
N GLY A 481 9.00 35.36 -5.71
CA GLY A 481 8.28 34.98 -6.92
C GLY A 481 9.04 35.39 -8.19
N HIS A 482 9.57 36.62 -8.25
CA HIS A 482 10.46 37.06 -9.33
C HIS A 482 11.73 36.21 -9.46
N ARG A 483 12.30 35.79 -8.32
CA ARG A 483 13.53 34.98 -8.31
C ARG A 483 13.28 33.57 -8.82
N ARG A 484 12.18 32.93 -8.41
CA ARG A 484 11.90 31.51 -8.69
C ARG A 484 11.14 31.28 -9.99
N TYR A 485 10.27 32.21 -10.39
CA TYR A 485 9.42 32.12 -11.58
C TYR A 485 9.61 33.31 -12.54
N PRO A 486 10.84 33.67 -12.93
CA PRO A 486 11.12 34.89 -13.69
C PRO A 486 10.40 34.97 -15.05
N GLY A 487 9.98 33.83 -15.62
CA GLY A 487 9.30 33.76 -16.90
C GLY A 487 7.78 33.97 -16.84
N VAL A 488 7.15 33.75 -15.68
CA VAL A 488 5.68 33.74 -15.53
C VAL A 488 5.16 34.57 -14.36
N TRP A 489 6.02 35.06 -13.47
CA TRP A 489 5.62 35.74 -12.23
C TRP A 489 4.80 37.01 -12.47
N GLU A 490 5.21 37.88 -13.39
CA GLU A 490 4.50 39.15 -13.67
C GLU A 490 3.07 38.89 -14.17
N GLU A 491 2.93 37.92 -15.08
CA GLU A 491 1.63 37.50 -15.58
C GLU A 491 0.78 36.88 -14.46
N ALA A 492 1.35 35.96 -13.67
CA ALA A 492 0.66 35.35 -12.53
C ALA A 492 0.19 36.39 -11.52
N ARG A 493 1.05 37.35 -11.15
CA ARG A 493 0.73 38.43 -10.22
C ARG A 493 -0.42 39.30 -10.71
N GLU A 494 -0.48 39.58 -12.01
CA GLU A 494 -1.54 40.39 -12.62
C GLU A 494 -2.88 39.64 -12.64
N ILE A 495 -2.89 38.37 -13.06
CA ILE A 495 -4.14 37.63 -13.30
C ILE A 495 -4.66 36.85 -12.09
N TRP A 496 -3.77 36.47 -11.16
CA TRP A 496 -4.12 35.60 -10.04
C TRP A 496 -5.21 36.19 -9.13
N PRO A 497 -5.23 37.49 -8.77
CA PRO A 497 -6.27 38.02 -7.88
C PRO A 497 -7.69 37.82 -8.41
N GLU A 498 -7.91 38.02 -9.71
CA GLU A 498 -9.21 37.81 -10.35
C GLU A 498 -9.47 36.31 -10.61
N HIS A 499 -8.44 35.53 -10.90
CA HIS A 499 -8.54 34.07 -10.96
C HIS A 499 -9.03 33.48 -9.62
N ASN A 500 -8.35 33.80 -8.52
CA ASN A 500 -8.70 33.37 -7.17
C ASN A 500 -10.10 33.86 -6.77
N ARG A 501 -10.43 35.13 -7.05
CA ARG A 501 -11.78 35.66 -6.80
C ARG A 501 -12.87 34.86 -7.49
N ARG A 502 -12.70 34.52 -8.78
CA ARG A 502 -13.66 33.70 -9.52
C ARG A 502 -13.81 32.30 -8.90
N ARG A 503 -12.74 31.72 -8.37
CA ARG A 503 -12.76 30.41 -7.68
C ARG A 503 -13.46 30.49 -6.33
N ASN A 504 -13.25 31.56 -5.56
CA ASN A 504 -13.96 31.83 -4.30
C ASN A 504 -15.47 31.98 -4.52
N LEU A 505 -15.89 32.72 -5.55
CA LEU A 505 -17.31 32.88 -5.91
C LEU A 505 -17.97 31.53 -6.25
N GLN A 506 -17.20 30.60 -6.81
CA GLN A 506 -17.63 29.23 -7.13
C GLN A 506 -17.56 28.26 -5.95
N ARG A 507 -17.07 28.68 -4.78
CA ARG A 507 -16.89 27.82 -3.60
C ARG A 507 -16.11 26.56 -3.97
N LEU A 508 -14.98 26.74 -4.67
CA LEU A 508 -14.08 25.65 -5.04
C LEU A 508 -13.09 25.35 -3.93
N GLY A 509 -12.72 24.08 -3.78
CA GLY A 509 -11.52 23.70 -3.03
C GLY A 509 -10.26 23.90 -3.86
N THR A 510 -9.10 23.59 -3.29
CA THR A 510 -7.80 23.76 -3.98
C THR A 510 -7.69 22.92 -5.25
N ASP A 511 -8.33 21.75 -5.29
CA ASP A 511 -8.44 20.86 -6.45
C ASP A 511 -9.84 20.89 -7.09
N GLY A 512 -10.72 21.78 -6.62
CA GLY A 512 -12.07 21.93 -7.12
C GLY A 512 -12.08 22.30 -8.60
N GLN A 513 -12.80 21.51 -9.39
CA GLN A 513 -12.98 21.74 -10.81
C GLN A 513 -13.87 22.97 -11.04
N ALA A 514 -13.30 24.00 -11.67
CA ALA A 514 -14.03 25.20 -12.00
C ALA A 514 -15.03 24.95 -13.15
N LEU A 515 -16.04 25.82 -13.26
CA LEU A 515 -17.09 25.66 -14.27
C LEU A 515 -16.54 25.72 -15.70
N ASP A 516 -15.54 26.57 -15.95
CA ASP A 516 -14.82 26.67 -17.22
C ASP A 516 -14.05 25.38 -17.54
N ASP A 517 -13.35 24.79 -16.57
CA ASP A 517 -12.69 23.49 -16.73
C ASP A 517 -13.69 22.38 -17.08
N LEU A 518 -14.87 22.38 -16.43
CA LEU A 518 -15.95 21.44 -16.75
C LEU A 518 -16.43 21.60 -18.18
N VAL A 519 -16.74 22.83 -18.62
CA VAL A 519 -17.21 23.07 -19.98
C VAL A 519 -16.14 22.67 -20.99
N GLN A 520 -14.88 23.06 -20.78
CA GLN A 520 -13.78 22.71 -21.68
C GLN A 520 -13.58 21.19 -21.79
N ARG A 521 -13.71 20.46 -20.67
CA ARG A 521 -13.63 18.99 -20.67
C ARG A 521 -14.82 18.36 -21.39
N LEU A 522 -16.02 18.88 -21.19
CA LEU A 522 -17.22 18.41 -21.90
C LEU A 522 -17.06 18.62 -23.40
N ASP A 523 -16.61 19.79 -23.85
CA ASP A 523 -16.37 20.09 -25.26
C ASP A 523 -15.28 19.18 -25.86
N SER A 524 -14.16 19.01 -25.14
CA SER A 524 -13.05 18.14 -25.55
C SER A 524 -13.45 16.67 -25.60
N PHE A 525 -14.36 16.25 -24.74
CA PHE A 525 -14.94 14.91 -24.74
C PHE A 525 -15.90 14.74 -25.92
N LEU A 526 -16.85 15.65 -26.12
CA LEU A 526 -17.80 15.58 -27.23
C LEU A 526 -17.11 15.60 -28.60
N ALA A 527 -16.01 16.32 -28.75
CA ALA A 527 -15.19 16.31 -29.96
C ALA A 527 -14.57 14.94 -30.26
N ARG A 528 -14.26 14.15 -29.22
CA ARG A 528 -13.66 12.80 -29.31
C ARG A 528 -14.67 11.67 -29.20
N LEU A 529 -15.92 11.96 -28.81
CA LEU A 529 -16.97 10.96 -28.66
C LEU A 529 -17.10 10.03 -29.88
N PRO A 530 -17.01 10.51 -31.15
CA PRO A 530 -17.05 9.62 -32.31
C PRO A 530 -15.93 8.56 -32.38
N GLU A 531 -14.81 8.77 -31.69
CA GLU A 531 -13.66 7.85 -31.63
C GLU A 531 -13.81 6.82 -30.49
N LEU A 532 -14.59 7.18 -29.47
CA LEU A 532 -14.78 6.39 -28.24
C LEU A 532 -16.07 5.55 -28.27
N ASP A 533 -17.00 5.90 -29.14
CA ASP A 533 -18.35 5.35 -29.16
C ASP A 533 -18.47 4.17 -30.14
N GLU A 534 -18.39 2.94 -29.62
CA GLU A 534 -18.65 1.70 -30.39
C GLU A 534 -20.16 1.37 -30.49
N ASN A 535 -21.04 2.34 -30.21
CA ASN A 535 -22.48 2.11 -30.04
C ASN A 535 -23.19 1.78 -31.37
N PRO A 536 -24.17 0.86 -31.37
CA PRO A 536 -25.03 0.62 -32.53
C PRO A 536 -25.91 1.81 -32.96
N LYS A 537 -26.16 2.81 -32.09
CA LYS A 537 -26.91 4.04 -32.44
C LYS A 537 -26.06 5.28 -32.13
N PRO A 538 -25.87 6.21 -33.09
CA PRO A 538 -25.18 7.46 -32.84
C PRO A 538 -25.99 8.36 -31.88
N VAL A 539 -25.29 8.98 -30.93
CA VAL A 539 -25.86 9.96 -30.00
C VAL A 539 -26.26 11.23 -30.75
N SER A 540 -27.48 11.72 -30.52
CA SER A 540 -27.97 12.96 -31.16
C SER A 540 -27.41 14.22 -30.49
N ALA A 541 -27.42 15.34 -31.22
CA ALA A 541 -27.00 16.64 -30.68
C ALA A 541 -27.89 17.11 -29.51
N ASP A 542 -29.17 16.76 -29.51
CA ASP A 542 -30.10 17.11 -28.43
C ASP A 542 -29.84 16.26 -27.18
N GLU A 543 -29.53 14.97 -27.33
CA GLU A 543 -29.08 14.09 -26.23
C GLU A 543 -27.75 14.61 -25.63
N CYS A 544 -26.78 15.00 -26.46
CA CYS A 544 -25.52 15.58 -25.97
C CYS A 544 -25.75 16.89 -25.20
N ARG A 545 -26.62 17.76 -25.71
CA ARG A 545 -26.98 19.03 -25.06
C ARG A 545 -27.66 18.81 -23.72
N ALA A 546 -28.64 17.90 -23.67
CA ALA A 546 -29.36 17.55 -22.44
C ALA A 546 -28.40 16.93 -21.40
N TRP A 547 -27.49 16.06 -21.83
CA TRP A 547 -26.46 15.48 -20.96
C TRP A 547 -25.51 16.55 -20.40
N CYS A 548 -24.98 17.45 -21.24
CA CYS A 548 -24.12 18.55 -20.77
C CYS A 548 -24.83 19.47 -19.77
N GLN A 549 -26.10 19.81 -20.04
CA GLN A 549 -26.92 20.57 -19.08
C GLN A 549 -27.04 19.83 -17.74
N GLY A 550 -27.27 18.52 -17.77
CA GLY A 550 -27.33 17.70 -16.56
C GLY A 550 -26.00 17.63 -15.79
N ARG A 551 -24.85 17.70 -16.47
CA ARG A 551 -23.53 17.81 -15.83
C ARG A 551 -23.35 19.16 -15.13
N VAL A 552 -23.75 20.25 -15.78
CA VAL A 552 -23.71 21.60 -15.18
C VAL A 552 -24.66 21.69 -13.98
N PHE A 553 -25.85 21.08 -14.05
CA PHE A 553 -26.78 21.09 -12.92
C PHE A 553 -26.26 20.29 -11.72
N ARG A 554 -25.64 19.12 -11.95
CA ARG A 554 -24.95 18.37 -10.88
C ARG A 554 -23.84 19.20 -10.23
N TRP A 555 -23.01 19.85 -11.04
CA TRP A 555 -21.99 20.76 -10.53
C TRP A 555 -22.61 21.91 -9.71
N LEU A 556 -23.71 22.52 -10.18
CA LEU A 556 -24.42 23.57 -9.46
C LEU A 556 -25.01 23.07 -8.13
N ASP A 557 -25.61 21.88 -8.10
CA ASP A 557 -26.16 21.28 -6.88
C ASP A 557 -25.04 21.01 -5.86
N GLU A 558 -23.90 20.46 -6.28
CA GLU A 558 -22.74 20.25 -5.42
C GLU A 558 -22.19 21.57 -4.85
N ARG A 559 -21.98 22.57 -5.72
CA ARG A 559 -21.45 23.87 -5.27
C ARG A 559 -22.45 24.64 -4.42
N PHE A 560 -23.74 24.51 -4.70
CA PHE A 560 -24.78 25.13 -3.89
C PHE A 560 -24.90 24.44 -2.53
N ALA A 561 -24.79 23.11 -2.46
CA ALA A 561 -24.75 22.39 -1.18
C ALA A 561 -23.54 22.83 -0.34
N ALA A 562 -22.36 22.97 -0.96
CA ALA A 562 -21.18 23.55 -0.32
C ALA A 562 -21.41 24.99 0.15
N HIS A 563 -22.04 25.84 -0.66
CA HIS A 563 -22.42 27.20 -0.28
C HIS A 563 -23.35 27.21 0.94
N LEU A 564 -24.39 26.38 0.96
CA LEU A 564 -25.32 26.28 2.09
C LEU A 564 -24.64 25.77 3.36
N LYS A 565 -23.69 24.85 3.23
CA LYS A 565 -22.96 24.24 4.34
C LYS A 565 -21.94 25.21 4.96
N HIS A 566 -21.03 25.73 4.14
CA HIS A 566 -19.88 26.49 4.63
C HIS A 566 -20.18 27.99 4.84
N ASP A 567 -21.19 28.54 4.15
CA ASP A 567 -21.57 29.95 4.29
C ASP A 567 -22.86 30.13 5.10
N ALA A 568 -23.26 29.10 5.85
CA ALA A 568 -24.57 29.04 6.52
C ALA A 568 -24.82 30.24 7.45
N GLY A 569 -23.78 30.73 8.13
CA GLY A 569 -23.82 31.94 8.97
C GLY A 569 -23.91 33.26 8.19
N HIS A 570 -23.54 33.28 6.90
CA HIS A 570 -23.57 34.46 6.03
C HIS A 570 -24.82 34.53 5.15
N LEU A 571 -25.66 33.49 5.14
CA LEU A 571 -26.90 33.49 4.38
C LEU A 571 -27.81 34.68 4.79
N PRO A 572 -28.51 35.31 3.82
CA PRO A 572 -29.39 36.44 4.10
C PRO A 572 -30.56 36.00 5.00
N ARG A 573 -30.59 36.52 6.23
CA ARG A 573 -31.54 36.19 7.31
C ARG A 573 -31.89 37.44 8.12
N SER A 574 -33.03 37.42 8.80
CA SER A 574 -33.30 38.45 9.81
C SER A 574 -32.33 38.30 10.99
N ASP A 575 -32.10 39.38 11.74
CA ASP A 575 -31.24 39.31 12.93
C ASP A 575 -31.78 38.32 13.97
N ALA A 576 -33.11 38.19 14.08
CA ALA A 576 -33.74 37.21 14.96
C ALA A 576 -33.44 35.76 14.53
N ASP A 577 -33.55 35.45 13.23
CA ASP A 577 -33.27 34.10 12.71
C ASP A 577 -31.80 33.71 12.87
N ARG A 578 -30.88 34.68 12.71
CA ARG A 578 -29.44 34.46 12.95
C ARG A 578 -29.16 34.10 14.40
N LEU A 579 -29.76 34.84 15.34
CA LEU A 579 -29.61 34.58 16.77
C LEU A 579 -30.26 33.26 17.18
N LEU A 580 -31.42 32.91 16.63
CA LEU A 580 -32.04 31.61 16.85
C LEU A 580 -31.12 30.46 16.42
N SER A 581 -30.57 30.53 15.20
CA SER A 581 -29.65 29.51 14.68
C SER A 581 -28.32 29.45 15.46
N LEU A 582 -27.80 30.59 15.91
CA LEU A 582 -26.63 30.65 16.80
C LEU A 582 -26.90 29.92 18.12
N LEU A 583 -28.03 30.20 18.77
CA LEU A 583 -28.40 29.53 20.02
C LEU A 583 -28.59 28.02 19.82
N ASP A 584 -29.22 27.61 18.71
CA ASP A 584 -29.36 26.19 18.36
C ASP A 584 -28.02 25.50 18.12
N ALA A 585 -27.05 26.20 17.53
CA ALA A 585 -25.71 25.67 17.30
C ALA A 585 -24.88 25.56 18.59
N ARG A 586 -25.10 26.45 19.56
CA ARG A 586 -24.39 26.50 20.84
C ARG A 586 -25.05 25.68 21.94
N PHE A 587 -26.28 25.21 21.74
CA PHE A 587 -26.97 24.36 22.69
C PHE A 587 -26.51 22.91 22.54
N LEU A 588 -25.78 22.40 23.54
CA LEU A 588 -25.47 20.97 23.69
C LEU A 588 -26.03 20.47 25.03
N PRO A 589 -26.61 19.26 25.09
CA PRO A 589 -27.18 18.72 26.33
C PRO A 589 -26.15 18.64 27.49
N ASP A 590 -24.88 18.35 27.16
CA ASP A 590 -23.82 18.05 28.13
C ASP A 590 -22.83 19.20 28.40
N ILE A 591 -23.17 20.47 28.14
CA ILE A 591 -22.22 21.58 28.40
C ILE A 591 -22.01 21.75 29.93
N PRO A 592 -20.77 21.68 30.44
CA PRO A 592 -20.48 21.94 31.86
C PRO A 592 -20.92 23.35 32.26
N SER A 593 -21.49 23.51 33.45
CA SER A 593 -21.98 24.83 33.91
C SER A 593 -20.90 25.90 33.97
N GLU A 594 -19.66 25.52 34.24
CA GLU A 594 -18.49 26.42 34.26
C GLU A 594 -18.21 27.04 32.89
N VAL A 595 -18.55 26.34 31.79
CA VAL A 595 -18.43 26.82 30.41
C VAL A 595 -19.54 27.83 30.12
N LEU A 596 -20.79 27.52 30.49
CA LEU A 596 -21.93 28.43 30.32
C LEU A 596 -21.84 29.71 31.17
N ASP A 597 -21.12 29.69 32.29
CA ASP A 597 -20.94 30.87 33.14
C ASP A 597 -19.85 31.83 32.62
N ARG A 598 -18.93 31.36 31.76
CA ARG A 598 -17.77 32.12 31.28
C ARG A 598 -17.85 32.49 29.81
N GLU A 599 -18.10 31.52 28.94
CA GLU A 599 -17.97 31.70 27.48
C GLU A 599 -18.98 32.67 26.86
N PRO A 600 -20.26 32.75 27.29
CA PRO A 600 -21.19 33.69 26.68
C PRO A 600 -20.71 35.14 26.74
N ALA A 601 -19.89 35.55 27.72
CA ALA A 601 -19.38 36.92 27.76
C ALA A 601 -18.36 37.22 26.62
N GLU A 602 -17.74 36.19 26.04
CA GLU A 602 -16.67 36.30 25.06
C GLU A 602 -17.22 36.57 23.64
N ASP A 603 -16.49 37.35 22.83
CA ASP A 603 -16.99 37.82 21.53
C ASP A 603 -17.20 36.69 20.51
N TRP A 604 -16.31 35.69 20.51
CA TRP A 604 -16.37 34.54 19.60
C TRP A 604 -17.61 33.67 19.83
N TRP A 605 -18.15 33.64 21.05
CA TRP A 605 -19.34 32.85 21.38
C TRP A 605 -20.55 33.34 20.57
N TRP A 606 -20.62 34.65 20.34
CA TRP A 606 -21.66 35.33 19.56
C TRP A 606 -21.36 35.49 18.07
N ASP A 607 -20.22 34.99 17.59
CA ASP A 607 -19.95 34.96 16.15
C ASP A 607 -20.81 33.90 15.47
N VAL A 608 -21.79 34.37 14.70
CA VAL A 608 -22.72 33.56 13.91
C VAL A 608 -21.97 32.74 12.85
N ALA A 609 -20.94 33.31 12.23
CA ALA A 609 -20.17 32.64 11.20
C ALA A 609 -19.27 31.55 11.80
N GLY A 610 -18.60 31.86 12.92
CA GLY A 610 -17.82 30.90 13.71
C GLY A 610 -18.66 29.76 14.24
N ALA A 611 -19.88 30.00 14.73
CA ALA A 611 -20.79 28.95 15.17
C ALA A 611 -21.24 28.02 14.03
N ALA A 612 -21.48 28.56 12.83
CA ALA A 612 -21.77 27.75 11.64
C ALA A 612 -20.56 26.89 11.21
N ARG A 613 -19.33 27.46 11.23
CA ARG A 613 -18.08 26.71 10.95
C ARG A 613 -17.82 25.62 11.98
N TRP A 614 -18.10 25.91 13.25
CA TRP A 614 -17.93 24.97 14.36
C TRP A 614 -18.78 23.71 14.15
N LEU A 615 -20.05 23.85 13.71
CA LEU A 615 -20.91 22.71 13.39
C LEU A 615 -20.39 21.83 12.25
N ASP A 616 -19.59 22.37 11.34
CA ASP A 616 -19.00 21.59 10.25
C ASP A 616 -17.84 20.71 10.74
N THR A 617 -17.09 21.19 11.73
CA THR A 617 -15.88 20.54 12.24
C THR A 617 -16.18 19.32 13.12
N PHE A 618 -17.28 19.33 13.87
CA PHE A 618 -17.58 18.31 14.89
C PHE A 618 -18.52 17.17 14.41
N GLY A 619 -18.83 17.11 13.11
CA GLY A 619 -19.58 15.99 12.51
C GLY A 619 -21.08 15.95 12.87
N PRO A 620 -21.82 14.93 12.40
CA PRO A 620 -23.26 14.88 12.58
C PRO A 620 -23.64 14.46 14.00
N ASP A 621 -24.41 15.34 14.63
CA ASP A 621 -25.40 15.11 15.69
C ASP A 621 -24.91 15.17 17.15
N PRO A 622 -24.97 16.34 17.80
CA PRO A 622 -25.03 16.39 19.26
C PRO A 622 -26.39 15.89 19.81
N PHE A 623 -27.37 15.58 18.96
CA PHE A 623 -28.71 15.15 19.35
C PHE A 623 -28.96 13.70 18.93
N GLY A 624 -28.41 12.75 19.70
CA GLY A 624 -28.69 11.33 19.49
C GLY A 624 -30.21 11.02 19.48
N PRO A 625 -30.64 9.93 18.83
CA PRO A 625 -32.06 9.56 18.68
C PRO A 625 -32.76 9.15 19.99
N ASP A 626 -32.03 9.14 21.11
CA ASP A 626 -32.56 8.82 22.43
C ASP A 626 -33.05 10.13 23.07
N GLY A 627 -34.36 10.38 22.93
CA GLY A 627 -35.02 11.49 23.59
C GLY A 627 -34.97 11.35 25.11
N ASP A 628 -34.11 12.14 25.74
CA ASP A 628 -34.10 12.32 27.19
C ASP A 628 -35.26 13.23 27.62
N ASP A 629 -35.99 12.80 28.67
CA ASP A 629 -37.13 13.51 29.26
C ASP A 629 -36.73 14.85 29.92
N ASP A 630 -35.42 15.14 30.04
CA ASP A 630 -34.84 16.31 30.74
C ASP A 630 -34.60 17.56 29.84
N LEU A 631 -34.80 17.43 28.52
CA LEU A 631 -34.62 18.51 27.53
C LEU A 631 -35.36 19.83 27.81
N PRO A 632 -36.54 19.87 28.48
CA PRO A 632 -37.19 21.13 28.84
C PRO A 632 -36.44 21.94 29.92
N GLU A 633 -35.87 21.28 30.93
CA GLU A 633 -35.17 21.96 32.05
C GLU A 633 -33.80 22.50 31.59
N GLU A 634 -33.10 21.73 30.74
CA GLU A 634 -31.82 22.14 30.15
C GLU A 634 -31.96 23.39 29.26
N ARG A 635 -33.03 23.46 28.45
CA ARG A 635 -33.32 24.66 27.62
C ARG A 635 -33.56 25.91 28.47
N VAL A 636 -34.24 25.78 29.60
CA VAL A 636 -34.46 26.89 30.53
C VAL A 636 -33.15 27.33 31.18
N ARG A 637 -32.30 26.36 31.57
CA ARG A 637 -30.98 26.63 32.15
C ARG A 637 -30.07 27.34 31.15
N PHE A 638 -30.00 26.85 29.91
CA PHE A 638 -29.23 27.44 28.84
C PHE A 638 -29.66 28.88 28.55
N LEU A 639 -30.96 29.10 28.30
CA LEU A 639 -31.48 30.46 28.07
C LEU A 639 -31.18 31.40 29.24
N SER A 640 -31.29 30.92 30.48
CA SER A 640 -30.99 31.73 31.67
C SER A 640 -29.52 32.14 31.74
N ALA A 641 -28.60 31.26 31.32
CA ALA A 641 -27.15 31.56 31.31
C ALA A 641 -26.80 32.64 30.28
N VAL A 642 -27.47 32.65 29.12
CA VAL A 642 -27.16 33.59 28.02
C VAL A 642 -28.02 34.87 28.04
N ASP A 643 -29.06 34.95 28.88
CA ASP A 643 -30.06 36.03 28.88
C ASP A 643 -29.50 37.43 29.08
N ALA A 644 -28.66 37.60 30.12
CA ALA A 644 -28.10 38.91 30.45
C ALA A 644 -27.23 39.46 29.31
N GLU A 645 -26.48 38.57 28.67
CA GLU A 645 -25.51 38.91 27.65
C GLU A 645 -26.16 39.10 26.28
N GLY A 646 -27.13 38.25 25.92
CA GLY A 646 -27.94 38.42 24.73
C GLY A 646 -28.72 39.74 24.74
N LEU A 647 -29.26 40.13 25.90
CA LEU A 647 -29.91 41.45 26.07
C LEU A 647 -28.92 42.60 25.93
N ARG A 648 -27.69 42.46 26.44
CA ARG A 648 -26.63 43.47 26.34
C ARG A 648 -26.19 43.69 24.89
N ARG A 649 -25.96 42.62 24.14
CA ARG A 649 -25.46 42.67 22.75
C ARG A 649 -26.56 42.98 21.73
N HIS A 650 -27.78 42.48 21.96
CA HIS A 650 -28.88 42.55 20.98
C HIS A 650 -30.18 43.12 21.58
N PRO A 651 -30.18 44.34 22.17
CA PRO A 651 -31.31 44.85 22.94
C PRO A 651 -32.62 44.99 22.16
N GLY A 652 -32.56 45.19 20.83
CA GLY A 652 -33.73 45.31 19.97
C GLY A 652 -34.35 43.99 19.51
N THR A 653 -33.58 42.90 19.52
CA THR A 653 -33.96 41.60 18.92
C THR A 653 -34.09 40.51 19.98
N TRP A 654 -33.35 40.62 21.08
CA TRP A 654 -33.30 39.62 22.16
C TRP A 654 -34.66 39.27 22.77
N PRO A 655 -35.58 40.22 23.07
CA PRO A 655 -36.87 39.88 23.65
C PRO A 655 -37.69 38.91 22.78
N GLN A 656 -37.64 39.08 21.46
CA GLN A 656 -38.30 38.19 20.51
C GLN A 656 -37.63 36.81 20.46
N VAL A 657 -36.29 36.78 20.39
CA VAL A 657 -35.51 35.53 20.34
C VAL A 657 -35.74 34.70 21.60
N ARG A 658 -35.68 35.34 22.77
CA ARG A 658 -35.92 34.70 24.08
C ARG A 658 -37.30 34.06 24.17
N GLU A 659 -38.34 34.73 23.68
CA GLU A 659 -39.72 34.22 23.74
C GLU A 659 -39.93 33.04 22.77
N CYS A 660 -39.27 33.06 21.61
CA CYS A 660 -39.53 32.09 20.54
C CYS A 660 -38.53 30.92 20.47
N TRP A 661 -37.34 31.02 21.07
CA TRP A 661 -36.26 30.04 20.86
C TRP A 661 -36.64 28.61 21.22
N ALA A 662 -37.25 28.38 22.39
CA ALA A 662 -37.59 27.01 22.81
C ALA A 662 -38.57 26.32 21.85
N GLY A 663 -39.51 27.07 21.25
CA GLY A 663 -40.44 26.58 20.25
C GLY A 663 -39.76 26.36 18.90
N HIS A 664 -38.88 27.27 18.49
CA HIS A 664 -38.07 27.14 17.28
C HIS A 664 -37.17 25.90 17.32
N HIS A 665 -36.45 25.70 18.42
CA HIS A 665 -35.58 24.55 18.64
C HIS A 665 -36.36 23.23 18.57
N ALA A 666 -37.52 23.15 19.23
CA ALA A 666 -38.37 21.96 19.19
C ALA A 666 -38.86 21.63 17.77
N GLU A 667 -39.20 22.65 16.97
CA GLU A 667 -39.62 22.47 15.58
C GLU A 667 -38.45 21.99 14.70
N LEU A 668 -37.25 22.52 14.93
CA LEU A 668 -36.03 22.14 14.21
C LEU A 668 -35.68 20.67 14.47
N THR A 669 -35.69 20.22 15.73
CA THR A 669 -35.49 18.81 16.11
C THR A 669 -36.58 17.91 15.52
N ALA A 670 -37.86 18.29 15.64
CA ALA A 670 -38.98 17.48 15.14
C ALA A 670 -38.94 17.27 13.62
N LYS A 671 -38.35 18.21 12.88
CA LYS A 671 -38.15 18.14 11.43
C LYS A 671 -36.82 17.51 11.02
N GLY A 672 -35.96 17.13 11.99
CA GLY A 672 -34.62 16.62 11.71
C GLY A 672 -33.73 17.61 10.97
N ARG A 673 -33.96 18.92 11.15
CA ARG A 673 -33.18 19.97 10.48
C ARG A 673 -31.97 20.34 11.32
N ARG A 674 -30.89 20.79 10.68
CA ARG A 674 -29.71 21.31 11.39
C ARG A 674 -29.84 22.81 11.68
N PRO A 675 -29.16 23.32 12.72
CA PRO A 675 -28.97 24.76 12.87
C PRO A 675 -28.36 25.33 11.57
N PHE A 676 -28.78 26.54 11.21
CA PHE A 676 -28.41 27.19 9.93
C PHE A 676 -28.86 26.50 8.64
N GLU A 677 -29.56 25.36 8.66
CA GLU A 677 -30.13 24.79 7.44
C GLU A 677 -31.28 25.70 6.93
N PRO A 678 -31.27 26.16 5.67
CA PRO A 678 -32.36 26.99 5.13
C PRO A 678 -33.67 26.20 5.04
N ALA A 679 -34.80 26.89 5.20
CA ALA A 679 -36.11 26.27 4.99
C ALA A 679 -36.36 26.01 3.49
N PRO A 680 -37.15 24.99 3.11
CA PRO A 680 -37.44 24.69 1.70
C PRO A 680 -37.93 25.89 0.88
N GLU A 681 -38.75 26.76 1.48
CA GLU A 681 -39.27 27.99 0.89
C GLU A 681 -38.20 29.07 0.63
N GLN A 682 -37.05 29.01 1.31
CA GLN A 682 -35.94 29.93 1.12
C GLN A 682 -35.02 29.49 -0.03
N LEU A 683 -34.99 28.19 -0.35
CA LEU A 683 -34.09 27.63 -1.37
C LEU A 683 -34.19 28.32 -2.74
N PRO A 684 -35.37 28.63 -3.31
CA PRO A 684 -35.44 29.28 -4.62
C PRO A 684 -34.86 30.70 -4.65
N ALA A 685 -34.91 31.43 -3.52
CA ALA A 685 -34.31 32.76 -3.41
C ALA A 685 -32.78 32.64 -3.27
N LEU A 686 -32.31 31.69 -2.46
CA LEU A 686 -30.88 31.42 -2.27
C LEU A 686 -30.22 30.91 -3.57
N ARG A 687 -30.89 30.02 -4.32
CA ARG A 687 -30.44 29.56 -5.65
C ARG A 687 -30.28 30.72 -6.63
N ARG A 688 -31.23 31.67 -6.65
CA ARG A 688 -31.14 32.89 -7.49
C ARG A 688 -29.97 33.78 -7.08
N ALA A 689 -29.78 33.99 -5.79
CA ALA A 689 -28.65 34.77 -5.31
C ALA A 689 -27.32 34.11 -5.69
N PHE A 690 -27.24 32.77 -5.57
CA PHE A 690 -26.07 31.99 -5.93
C PHE A 690 -25.76 32.07 -7.43
N THR A 691 -26.74 31.83 -8.32
CA THR A 691 -26.50 31.93 -9.77
C THR A 691 -26.21 33.35 -10.24
N THR A 692 -26.74 34.37 -9.56
CA THR A 692 -26.38 35.78 -9.83
C THR A 692 -24.91 36.04 -9.52
N ARG A 693 -24.38 35.50 -8.41
CA ARG A 693 -22.95 35.61 -8.06
C ARG A 693 -22.04 34.90 -9.07
N LEU A 694 -22.54 33.80 -9.66
CA LEU A 694 -21.84 33.03 -10.68
C LEU A 694 -21.98 33.57 -12.10
N HIS A 695 -22.73 34.66 -12.32
CA HIS A 695 -23.04 35.17 -13.66
C HIS A 695 -21.79 35.37 -14.52
N ASP A 696 -20.76 36.03 -13.99
CA ASP A 696 -19.53 36.33 -14.73
C ASP A 696 -18.68 35.07 -14.97
N ALA A 697 -18.70 34.12 -14.04
CA ALA A 697 -18.06 32.82 -14.21
C ALA A 697 -18.76 31.98 -15.29
N GLY A 698 -20.10 31.96 -15.31
CA GLY A 698 -20.89 31.29 -16.33
C GLY A 698 -20.72 31.91 -17.73
N ALA A 699 -20.62 33.24 -17.80
CA ALA A 699 -20.33 33.95 -19.05
C ALA A 699 -18.91 33.66 -19.57
N ALA A 700 -17.91 33.64 -18.69
CA ALA A 700 -16.52 33.33 -19.05
C ALA A 700 -16.32 31.87 -19.49
N ALA A 701 -17.02 30.93 -18.84
CA ALA A 701 -16.97 29.50 -19.15
C ALA A 701 -17.61 29.14 -20.51
N SER A 702 -18.17 30.11 -21.24
CA SER A 702 -18.85 29.90 -22.52
C SER A 702 -20.01 28.89 -22.46
N VAL A 703 -20.65 28.74 -21.29
CA VAL A 703 -21.87 27.91 -21.14
C VAL A 703 -22.93 28.48 -22.09
N PRO A 704 -23.38 27.74 -23.12
CA PRO A 704 -24.38 28.25 -24.03
C PRO A 704 -25.68 28.51 -23.27
N ASP A 705 -26.17 29.74 -23.33
CA ASP A 705 -27.45 30.14 -22.72
C ASP A 705 -27.49 29.97 -21.18
N TRP A 706 -26.43 30.43 -20.50
CA TRP A 706 -26.30 30.41 -19.03
C TRP A 706 -27.55 30.91 -18.31
N GLU A 707 -28.20 31.96 -18.81
CA GLU A 707 -29.41 32.51 -18.18
C GLU A 707 -30.56 31.49 -18.17
N THR A 708 -30.79 30.78 -19.28
CA THR A 708 -31.79 29.72 -19.36
C THR A 708 -31.42 28.53 -18.49
N VAL A 709 -30.15 28.10 -18.49
CA VAL A 709 -29.63 27.01 -17.64
C VAL A 709 -29.84 27.35 -16.15
N ALA A 710 -29.46 28.55 -15.73
CA ALA A 710 -29.61 29.03 -14.36
C ALA A 710 -31.08 29.15 -13.95
N GLN A 711 -31.96 29.67 -14.81
CA GLN A 711 -33.40 29.80 -14.53
C GLN A 711 -34.05 28.42 -14.34
N ARG A 712 -33.71 27.45 -15.18
CA ARG A 712 -34.23 26.08 -15.09
C ARG A 712 -33.74 25.35 -13.84
N TRP A 713 -32.47 25.52 -13.48
CA TRP A 713 -31.93 24.96 -12.22
C TRP A 713 -32.55 25.61 -10.98
N VAL A 714 -32.76 26.93 -10.99
CA VAL A 714 -33.50 27.66 -9.93
C VAL A 714 -34.92 27.13 -9.79
N ALA A 715 -35.59 26.86 -10.91
CA ALA A 715 -36.93 26.29 -10.96
C ALA A 715 -36.97 24.78 -10.61
N GLN A 716 -35.82 24.16 -10.37
CA GLN A 716 -35.65 22.71 -10.11
C GLN A 716 -36.19 21.84 -11.26
N GLU A 717 -36.11 22.33 -12.49
CA GLU A 717 -36.46 21.54 -13.68
C GLU A 717 -35.38 20.50 -13.96
N ARG A 718 -35.54 19.28 -13.42
CA ARG A 718 -34.58 18.20 -13.66
C ARG A 718 -34.76 17.62 -15.07
N THR A 719 -33.65 17.46 -15.78
CA THR A 719 -33.56 16.70 -17.02
C THR A 719 -33.47 15.20 -16.73
N ASP A 720 -33.92 14.35 -17.66
CA ASP A 720 -33.75 12.89 -17.52
C ASP A 720 -32.27 12.48 -17.39
N ALA A 721 -31.33 13.29 -17.89
CA ALA A 721 -29.89 13.10 -17.75
C ALA A 721 -29.37 13.29 -16.32
N GLU A 722 -30.09 14.03 -15.48
CA GLU A 722 -29.78 14.18 -14.04
C GLU A 722 -30.46 13.11 -13.19
N ARG A 723 -31.50 12.48 -13.76
CA ARG A 723 -32.36 11.53 -13.07
C ARG A 723 -32.03 10.09 -13.41
N VAL A 724 -30.87 9.82 -14.02
CA VAL A 724 -30.45 8.47 -14.42
C VAL A 724 -30.57 7.48 -13.25
N GLU A 725 -30.18 7.89 -12.04
CA GLU A 725 -30.30 7.08 -10.81
C GLU A 725 -31.76 6.80 -10.41
N GLU A 726 -32.70 7.68 -10.73
CA GLU A 726 -34.13 7.46 -10.46
C GLU A 726 -34.74 6.35 -11.33
N PHE A 727 -34.04 5.92 -12.39
CA PHE A 727 -34.40 4.77 -13.22
C PHE A 727 -33.62 3.50 -12.85
N ALA A 728 -32.84 3.51 -11.76
CA ALA A 728 -32.05 2.35 -11.34
C ALA A 728 -32.91 1.13 -11.00
N ASP A 729 -34.18 1.32 -10.63
CA ASP A 729 -35.16 0.26 -10.41
C ASP A 729 -35.52 -0.52 -11.69
N LEU A 730 -35.24 0.02 -12.87
CA LEU A 730 -35.39 -0.64 -14.17
C LEU A 730 -34.15 -1.46 -14.59
N LEU A 731 -33.09 -1.48 -13.78
CA LEU A 731 -31.96 -2.39 -13.94
C LEU A 731 -32.29 -3.71 -13.24
N GLU A 732 -32.48 -4.78 -14.02
CA GLU A 732 -32.66 -6.11 -13.45
C GLU A 732 -31.31 -6.80 -13.32
N HIS A 733 -30.89 -7.03 -12.07
CA HIS A 733 -29.67 -7.76 -11.74
C HIS A 733 -29.99 -9.25 -11.56
N HIS A 734 -29.59 -10.06 -12.53
CA HIS A 734 -29.67 -11.52 -12.45
C HIS A 734 -28.33 -12.09 -11.98
N HIS A 735 -28.26 -12.49 -10.73
CA HIS A 735 -27.09 -13.19 -10.19
C HIS A 735 -27.06 -14.64 -10.64
N ARG A 736 -25.95 -15.06 -11.27
CA ARG A 736 -25.63 -16.45 -11.60
C ARG A 736 -24.28 -16.81 -10.99
N PRO A 737 -23.97 -18.09 -10.75
CA PRO A 737 -22.62 -18.48 -10.34
C PRO A 737 -21.59 -18.00 -11.37
N ALA A 738 -20.60 -17.20 -10.96
CA ALA A 738 -19.51 -16.74 -11.83
C ALA A 738 -18.62 -17.92 -12.21
N ASP A 739 -18.12 -18.05 -13.45
CA ASP A 739 -17.23 -19.17 -13.82
C ASP A 739 -15.96 -19.28 -12.95
N ALA A 740 -15.34 -20.47 -12.95
CA ALA A 740 -14.21 -20.77 -12.08
C ALA A 740 -12.99 -19.87 -12.35
N ASP A 741 -12.80 -19.41 -13.59
CA ASP A 741 -11.70 -18.51 -13.96
C ASP A 741 -11.90 -17.10 -13.41
N HIS A 742 -13.13 -16.61 -13.43
CA HIS A 742 -13.53 -15.34 -12.82
C HIS A 742 -13.30 -15.37 -11.31
N VAL A 743 -13.76 -16.42 -10.63
CA VAL A 743 -13.56 -16.59 -9.18
C VAL A 743 -12.06 -16.67 -8.85
N ALA A 744 -11.29 -17.45 -9.61
CA ALA A 744 -9.85 -17.55 -9.44
C ALA A 744 -9.17 -16.19 -9.62
N ALA A 745 -9.60 -15.37 -10.58
CA ALA A 745 -9.03 -14.03 -10.81
C ALA A 745 -9.36 -13.06 -9.68
N ALA A 746 -10.57 -13.14 -9.10
CA ALA A 746 -10.91 -12.37 -7.91
C ALA A 746 -10.04 -12.75 -6.71
N LEU A 747 -9.88 -14.06 -6.45
CA LEU A 747 -9.06 -14.55 -5.35
C LEU A 747 -7.56 -14.24 -5.52
N GLU A 748 -7.07 -14.23 -6.76
CA GLU A 748 -5.69 -13.86 -7.09
C GLU A 748 -5.41 -12.36 -6.88
N ARG A 749 -6.38 -11.47 -7.17
CA ARG A 749 -6.25 -10.04 -6.84
C ARG A 749 -6.01 -9.82 -5.34
N ASP A 750 -6.69 -10.57 -4.49
CA ASP A 750 -6.48 -10.54 -3.04
C ASP A 750 -5.07 -10.99 -2.63
N LEU A 751 -4.45 -11.92 -3.38
CA LEU A 751 -3.07 -12.35 -3.17
C LEU A 751 -2.05 -11.29 -3.56
N HIS A 752 -2.27 -10.56 -4.65
CA HIS A 752 -1.34 -9.53 -5.11
C HIS A 752 -1.14 -8.43 -4.05
N VAL A 753 -2.20 -8.09 -3.30
CA VAL A 753 -2.11 -7.13 -2.18
C VAL A 753 -1.15 -7.60 -1.08
N LEU A 754 -1.01 -8.91 -0.87
CA LEU A 754 -0.13 -9.49 0.15
C LEU A 754 1.36 -9.46 -0.23
N ARG A 755 1.70 -9.08 -1.47
CA ARG A 755 3.07 -9.05 -2.02
C ARG A 755 3.84 -10.34 -1.70
N LEU A 756 3.27 -11.47 -2.11
CA LEU A 756 3.85 -12.79 -1.85
C LEU A 756 5.25 -12.90 -2.46
N ASN A 757 6.14 -13.61 -1.77
CA ASN A 757 7.46 -13.93 -2.31
C ASN A 757 7.29 -14.95 -3.45
N ALA A 758 7.86 -14.67 -4.62
CA ALA A 758 7.76 -15.54 -5.80
C ALA A 758 8.26 -16.98 -5.58
N ASP A 759 9.13 -17.19 -4.59
CA ASP A 759 9.73 -18.49 -4.30
C ASP A 759 8.91 -19.38 -3.33
N ALA A 760 7.86 -18.85 -2.69
CA ALA A 760 7.08 -19.60 -1.71
C ALA A 760 5.80 -20.13 -2.34
N ALA A 761 5.46 -21.41 -2.10
CA ALA A 761 4.16 -21.93 -2.50
C ALA A 761 3.04 -21.11 -1.84
N ALA A 762 1.97 -20.84 -2.58
CA ALA A 762 0.81 -20.10 -2.08
C ALA A 762 -0.44 -20.98 -2.14
N ALA A 763 -1.32 -20.89 -1.13
CA ALA A 763 -2.66 -21.45 -1.21
C ALA A 763 -3.67 -20.51 -0.53
N ILE A 764 -4.95 -20.63 -0.91
CA ILE A 764 -6.00 -19.71 -0.49
C ILE A 764 -6.97 -20.43 0.45
N VAL A 765 -7.35 -19.76 1.53
CA VAL A 765 -8.41 -20.20 2.43
C VAL A 765 -9.52 -19.16 2.38
N VAL A 766 -10.72 -19.59 1.96
CA VAL A 766 -11.91 -18.73 1.89
C VAL A 766 -12.77 -19.02 3.11
N ASN A 767 -12.67 -18.13 4.09
CA ASN A 767 -13.37 -18.27 5.36
C ASN A 767 -14.83 -17.79 5.26
N LEU A 768 -15.71 -18.38 6.07
CA LEU A 768 -17.15 -18.08 6.12
C LEU A 768 -17.90 -18.36 4.79
N PHE A 769 -17.49 -19.38 4.05
CA PHE A 769 -18.08 -19.80 2.79
C PHE A 769 -19.56 -20.17 2.92
N ARG A 770 -20.40 -19.67 2.00
CA ARG A 770 -21.84 -19.96 1.93
C ARG A 770 -22.12 -20.90 0.77
N ALA A 771 -22.46 -22.15 1.08
CA ALA A 771 -22.71 -23.19 0.07
C ALA A 771 -23.96 -22.91 -0.78
N ASP A 772 -24.90 -22.11 -0.25
CA ASP A 772 -26.23 -21.90 -0.83
C ASP A 772 -26.22 -21.16 -2.19
N SER A 773 -25.08 -20.57 -2.61
CA SER A 773 -24.95 -19.78 -3.84
C SER A 773 -24.05 -20.36 -4.93
N ALA A 774 -23.39 -21.52 -4.72
CA ALA A 774 -22.41 -22.03 -5.66
C ALA A 774 -22.67 -23.49 -6.05
N THR A 775 -23.25 -23.70 -7.23
CA THR A 775 -23.22 -24.99 -7.94
C THR A 775 -21.84 -25.33 -8.51
N GLN A 776 -20.81 -24.52 -8.21
CA GLN A 776 -19.46 -24.73 -8.69
C GLN A 776 -18.61 -25.45 -7.66
N SER A 777 -17.95 -26.51 -8.10
CA SER A 777 -17.04 -27.25 -7.23
C SER A 777 -15.83 -26.37 -6.91
N ALA A 778 -15.46 -26.28 -5.62
CA ALA A 778 -14.17 -25.74 -5.19
C ALA A 778 -13.00 -26.39 -5.96
N ASP A 779 -13.19 -27.61 -6.48
CA ASP A 779 -12.25 -28.29 -7.36
C ASP A 779 -11.99 -27.53 -8.66
N ALA A 780 -13.02 -26.98 -9.31
CA ALA A 780 -12.88 -26.25 -10.58
C ALA A 780 -12.12 -24.93 -10.36
N VAL A 781 -12.41 -24.23 -9.26
CA VAL A 781 -11.65 -23.03 -8.85
C VAL A 781 -10.21 -23.39 -8.48
N SER A 782 -10.01 -24.52 -7.79
CA SER A 782 -8.67 -25.01 -7.43
C SER A 782 -7.84 -25.38 -8.67
N GLU A 783 -8.46 -25.96 -9.70
CA GLU A 783 -7.84 -26.26 -10.99
C GLU A 783 -7.46 -24.98 -11.74
N ALA A 784 -8.37 -24.00 -11.80
CA ALA A 784 -8.10 -22.69 -12.38
C ALA A 784 -6.94 -21.98 -11.66
N LEU A 785 -6.89 -22.01 -10.32
CA LEU A 785 -5.81 -21.44 -9.52
C LEU A 785 -4.47 -22.18 -9.72
N ALA A 786 -4.50 -23.50 -9.88
CA ALA A 786 -3.30 -24.31 -10.13
C ALA A 786 -2.60 -23.91 -11.44
N SER A 787 -3.36 -23.59 -12.49
CA SER A 787 -2.82 -23.07 -13.75
C SER A 787 -2.07 -21.73 -13.59
N ARG A 788 -2.29 -21.02 -12.48
CA ARG A 788 -1.70 -19.72 -12.15
C ARG A 788 -0.64 -19.80 -11.06
N GLY A 789 -0.15 -21.01 -10.74
CA GLY A 789 0.93 -21.22 -9.77
C GLY A 789 0.48 -21.21 -8.30
N ILE A 790 -0.83 -21.24 -8.03
CA ILE A 790 -1.40 -21.29 -6.67
C ILE A 790 -1.80 -22.73 -6.38
N ALA A 791 -1.31 -23.30 -5.27
CA ALA A 791 -1.42 -24.73 -4.97
C ALA A 791 -2.85 -25.24 -4.73
N GLY A 792 -3.80 -24.34 -4.48
CA GLY A 792 -5.23 -24.65 -4.41
C GLY A 792 -6.01 -23.72 -3.48
N VAL A 793 -7.30 -24.03 -3.33
CA VAL A 793 -8.23 -23.33 -2.44
C VAL A 793 -8.90 -24.29 -1.46
N CYS A 794 -9.09 -23.86 -0.22
CA CYS A 794 -9.92 -24.53 0.79
C CYS A 794 -11.01 -23.58 1.27
N THR A 795 -12.25 -24.04 1.33
CA THR A 795 -13.39 -23.26 1.85
C THR A 795 -13.71 -23.66 3.28
N VAL A 796 -13.87 -22.68 4.17
CA VAL A 796 -14.32 -22.93 5.55
C VAL A 796 -15.78 -22.46 5.67
N PRO A 797 -16.75 -23.35 5.93
CA PRO A 797 -18.18 -23.01 5.90
C PRO A 797 -18.59 -22.01 6.99
N GLN A 798 -19.67 -21.26 6.73
CA GLN A 798 -20.15 -20.17 7.59
C GLN A 798 -20.58 -20.62 9.01
N ARG A 799 -19.85 -20.09 10.01
CA ARG A 799 -20.11 -19.81 11.44
C ARG A 799 -21.14 -20.58 12.31
N ARG A 800 -22.22 -21.20 11.84
CA ARG A 800 -23.16 -21.92 12.75
C ARG A 800 -22.52 -23.11 13.47
N LEU A 801 -21.41 -23.64 12.95
CA LEU A 801 -20.63 -24.71 13.59
C LEU A 801 -19.50 -24.17 14.52
N LEU A 802 -19.15 -22.89 14.41
CA LEU A 802 -18.03 -22.23 15.11
C LEU A 802 -18.51 -21.12 16.08
N GLU A 803 -19.82 -20.92 16.24
CA GLU A 803 -20.36 -19.97 17.21
C GLU A 803 -20.21 -20.50 18.65
N PRO A 804 -19.80 -19.63 19.60
CA PRO A 804 -19.72 -20.01 21.00
C PRO A 804 -21.13 -20.24 21.54
N ARG A 805 -21.45 -21.46 21.98
CA ARG A 805 -22.47 -21.60 23.03
C ARG A 805 -21.87 -21.05 24.32
N ALA A 806 -22.13 -19.77 24.59
CA ALA A 806 -22.02 -19.11 25.91
C ALA A 806 -20.76 -19.41 26.78
N GLY A 807 -19.62 -19.79 26.19
CA GLY A 807 -18.46 -20.24 26.96
C GLY A 807 -17.10 -20.27 26.23
N GLY A 808 -16.95 -19.54 25.12
CA GLY A 808 -15.68 -19.44 24.38
C GLY A 808 -15.25 -20.72 23.63
N PHE A 809 -14.28 -20.60 22.73
CA PHE A 809 -13.56 -21.71 22.10
C PHE A 809 -12.66 -22.41 23.13
N GLY A 810 -13.21 -23.17 24.08
CA GLY A 810 -12.39 -23.93 25.02
C GLY A 810 -11.69 -25.15 24.37
N PRO A 811 -10.80 -25.84 25.12
CA PRO A 811 -10.11 -27.09 24.72
C PRO A 811 -11.03 -28.21 24.21
N ALA A 812 -12.33 -28.14 24.51
CA ALA A 812 -13.34 -29.06 23.99
C ALA A 812 -13.56 -28.96 22.46
N SER A 813 -13.15 -27.86 21.81
CA SER A 813 -13.35 -27.60 20.38
C SER A 813 -12.57 -28.53 19.43
N TRP A 814 -11.51 -29.16 19.92
CA TRP A 814 -10.60 -30.04 19.15
C TRP A 814 -11.17 -31.43 18.92
N SER A 815 -11.95 -31.91 19.90
CA SER A 815 -12.67 -33.17 19.80
C SER A 815 -14.00 -33.02 19.06
N ASP A 816 -14.40 -31.78 18.76
CA ASP A 816 -15.67 -31.48 18.13
C ASP A 816 -15.69 -32.03 16.71
N ARG A 817 -16.57 -33.00 16.49
CA ARG A 817 -16.76 -33.65 15.20
C ARG A 817 -17.11 -32.64 14.09
N ARG A 818 -17.65 -31.47 14.43
CA ARG A 818 -18.08 -30.42 13.50
C ARG A 818 -16.92 -29.71 12.79
N VAL A 819 -15.72 -29.71 13.37
CA VAL A 819 -14.55 -28.99 12.80
C VAL A 819 -13.48 -29.92 12.24
N ARG A 820 -13.60 -31.24 12.46
CA ARG A 820 -12.61 -32.23 12.01
C ARG A 820 -12.41 -32.24 10.49
N ASP A 821 -13.50 -32.12 9.74
CA ASP A 821 -13.44 -32.12 8.28
C ASP A 821 -12.66 -30.87 7.79
N VAL A 822 -12.94 -29.71 8.38
CA VAL A 822 -12.19 -28.46 8.09
C VAL A 822 -10.71 -28.59 8.46
N GLN A 823 -10.39 -29.15 9.64
CA GLN A 823 -9.00 -29.39 10.05
C GLN A 823 -8.27 -30.35 9.10
N HIS A 824 -8.96 -31.40 8.66
CA HIS A 824 -8.45 -32.37 7.71
C HIS A 824 -8.20 -31.73 6.34
N ASP A 825 -9.14 -30.93 5.84
CA ASP A 825 -9.04 -30.25 4.55
C ASP A 825 -7.91 -29.21 4.55
N LEU A 826 -7.81 -28.40 5.60
CA LEU A 826 -6.71 -27.43 5.79
C LEU A 826 -5.34 -28.14 5.85
N ALA A 827 -5.23 -29.21 6.64
CA ALA A 827 -4.00 -30.00 6.73
C ALA A 827 -3.65 -30.65 5.40
N THR A 828 -4.64 -31.18 4.68
CA THR A 828 -4.45 -31.81 3.37
C THR A 828 -3.98 -30.80 2.33
N LEU A 829 -4.62 -29.62 2.25
CA LEU A 829 -4.19 -28.52 1.38
C LEU A 829 -2.75 -28.11 1.71
N ALA A 830 -2.44 -27.85 2.98
CA ALA A 830 -1.12 -27.41 3.39
C ALA A 830 -0.05 -28.47 3.07
N LEU A 831 -0.29 -29.75 3.41
CA LEU A 831 0.65 -30.84 3.12
C LEU A 831 0.82 -31.08 1.61
N ARG A 832 -0.24 -30.91 0.81
CA ARG A 832 -0.16 -31.00 -0.66
C ARG A 832 0.67 -29.85 -1.23
N ALA A 833 0.38 -28.60 -0.84
CA ALA A 833 1.11 -27.41 -1.29
C ALA A 833 2.59 -27.47 -0.89
N LEU A 834 2.86 -27.94 0.32
CA LEU A 834 4.21 -28.18 0.81
C LEU A 834 4.91 -29.29 -0.02
N LYS A 835 4.21 -30.30 -0.52
CA LYS A 835 4.82 -31.32 -1.40
C LYS A 835 5.07 -30.82 -2.83
N THR A 836 4.16 -30.03 -3.40
CA THR A 836 4.29 -29.52 -4.77
C THR A 836 5.36 -28.42 -4.88
N GLY A 837 5.50 -27.56 -3.87
CA GLY A 837 6.57 -26.54 -3.82
C GLY A 837 7.99 -27.09 -3.69
N THR A 838 8.17 -28.41 -3.50
CA THR A 838 9.48 -29.08 -3.52
C THR A 838 9.84 -29.70 -4.87
N GLY A 839 8.95 -29.60 -5.87
CA GLY A 839 9.20 -30.09 -7.22
C GLY A 839 9.65 -28.96 -8.15
N THR A 840 10.96 -28.87 -8.38
CA THR A 840 11.45 -28.56 -9.72
C THR A 840 11.11 -29.74 -10.63
N GLU A 841 10.10 -29.57 -11.48
CA GLU A 841 10.14 -30.15 -12.83
C GLU A 841 10.67 -29.10 -13.79
#